data_AF-A0A1F7UP19-F1
#
_entry.id   AF-A0A1F7UP19-F1
#
_cell.length_a   1.000
_cell.length_b   1.000
_cell.length_c   1.000
_cell.angle_alpha   90.00
_cell.angle_beta   90.00
_cell.angle_gamma   90.00
#
_symmetry.space_group_name_H-M   'P 1'
#
loop_
_entity.id
_entity.type
_entity.pdbx_description
1 polymer ?
#
loop_
_entity_poly.entity_id
_entity_poly.type
_entity_poly.pdbx_seq_one_letter_code
_entity_poly.pdbx_strand_id
1 'polypeptide(L)'
;MDEREHYPSNPDIEETRDGALQRFRIHTDSEGNLVDITLQNSSSERRGSSTGGAILGSHSPDDDFHITPFTPREFWPEAELGRIQQLSAETISALFPEDIKELNLNRARDEIARLDYASYRYFLRDFENMNTRRHELPPEAIEMTMERGFALAKERQFKETALWEFCIDIDQAIQLNRDFNRQKPSDRSSTDKAFLSLQNLYAKYPEQADNYWEVMGQNGQTIEPNLLLDGISKMDYRPDVSDHFKFESLHALNYLLAFSNYRSALLKKLDFDRADNFGQTGHWLELIRSIYYTSQDWAFSEDKVPAQIIPTLKNAVKQQKGSYLLNRRAGQLLEEFQGRGRERVGYAVAFEISPGQLAAYRPDGRLALLSPEQRAVAEQLIESRRTLDEQMRPPQELIDAAVKQGDDYVEWTPPPELQHQWREWRQQYQKFLDSIAALTPLDVRAFSMGIKSEATKDGDQSMQDIRDFEYLMTPVMRAQIEKDFGIQLATLSLPEQYYFLKFVKTRNMQNAGLVQLFAWRFGRDGLRTFLSLEHDQDMGDKILDLADKYDEADIKLIFQKYGEIVDASTHLREYLRDIFHKDIQYSEGAVEKIIERLLQRGRDLLIKYADSHVDSESITKELELYRADILLFADTFRTLRATGKLSEEQLWFRDITDTELTTKSFDELIDSDKAIMRQMFVENRERDGYPTKLIEATRQKFESYLDNPEGQFYLLTHNGEIVAFVRFAPDQSTKRVHVDSLNVRPQIRQSSLGSALLKATLDHYSADGYIIDGEAYTKNPMLKHYLSDFGFHQVGEPYTYPGTEELFVKLERLPEVKVETTSASSEKPPVSPRPKRAQTKRGASGKFFRPQ
;
A
#
# COMPACT_ATOMS: atom_id res chain seq x y z
N MET A 1 34.87 -17.12 -2.15
CA MET A 1 34.17 -18.34 -2.58
C MET A 1 32.73 -18.09 -2.20
N ASP A 2 31.98 -17.46 -3.09
CA ASP A 2 30.62 -17.00 -2.83
C ASP A 2 29.74 -17.46 -3.98
N GLU A 3 28.70 -18.22 -3.63
CA GLU A 3 27.59 -18.56 -4.51
C GLU A 3 26.86 -17.26 -4.88
N ARG A 4 27.19 -16.71 -6.05
CA ARG A 4 26.36 -15.66 -6.67
C ARG A 4 25.10 -16.33 -7.18
N GLU A 5 23.99 -16.10 -6.47
CA GLU A 5 22.63 -16.37 -6.98
C GLU A 5 22.51 -15.79 -8.40
N HIS A 6 22.45 -16.69 -9.38
CA HIS A 6 22.26 -16.33 -10.78
C HIS A 6 20.78 -16.01 -10.99
N TYR A 7 20.46 -14.74 -11.18
CA TYR A 7 19.14 -14.33 -11.67
C TYR A 7 18.98 -14.72 -13.15
N PRO A 8 17.79 -15.21 -13.57
CA PRO A 8 17.57 -15.69 -14.92
C PRO A 8 17.56 -14.55 -15.95
N SER A 9 18.19 -14.82 -17.09
CA SER A 9 18.55 -13.88 -18.15
C SER A 9 17.39 -13.21 -18.93
N ASN A 10 17.62 -11.95 -19.31
CA ASN A 10 16.92 -10.96 -20.18
C ASN A 10 15.88 -11.46 -21.25
N PRO A 11 14.70 -10.80 -21.41
CA PRO A 11 13.67 -11.13 -22.42
C PRO A 11 14.02 -10.90 -23.90
N ASP A 12 15.00 -10.07 -24.26
CA ASP A 12 15.42 -9.93 -25.68
C ASP A 12 16.18 -11.18 -26.20
N ILE A 13 16.39 -12.18 -25.35
CA ILE A 13 17.00 -13.47 -25.67
C ILE A 13 15.97 -14.42 -26.30
N GLU A 14 14.68 -14.14 -26.18
CA GLU A 14 13.63 -15.15 -26.36
C GLU A 14 13.34 -15.56 -27.81
N GLU A 15 13.64 -14.71 -28.81
CA GLU A 15 13.52 -15.04 -30.24
C GLU A 15 14.65 -15.97 -30.74
N THR A 16 15.75 -16.11 -29.99
CA THR A 16 16.92 -16.90 -30.44
C THR A 16 16.95 -18.34 -29.95
N ARG A 17 16.02 -18.74 -29.09
CA ARG A 17 16.00 -20.09 -28.48
C ARG A 17 15.14 -21.12 -29.23
N ASP A 18 14.40 -20.70 -30.25
CA ASP A 18 13.64 -21.60 -31.14
C ASP A 18 14.56 -22.11 -32.27
N GLY A 19 15.35 -23.14 -31.96
CA GLY A 19 16.06 -23.97 -32.96
C GLY A 19 17.31 -23.35 -33.61
N ALA A 20 17.81 -22.21 -33.14
CA ALA A 20 19.02 -21.59 -33.67
C ALA A 20 20.26 -21.89 -32.82
N LEU A 21 21.41 -21.94 -33.51
CA LEU A 21 22.76 -21.95 -32.92
C LEU A 21 22.88 -20.83 -31.88
N GLN A 22 23.13 -21.18 -30.62
CA GLN A 22 23.32 -20.22 -29.53
C GLN A 22 24.82 -19.91 -29.40
N ARG A 23 25.20 -18.64 -29.36
CA ARG A 23 26.59 -18.23 -29.14
C ARG A 23 26.73 -17.67 -27.73
N PHE A 24 27.61 -18.24 -26.90
CA PHE A 24 27.90 -17.78 -25.55
C PHE A 24 29.28 -17.12 -25.52
N ARG A 25 29.38 -15.89 -25.07
CA ARG A 25 30.65 -15.20 -24.85
C ARG A 25 31.33 -15.72 -23.58
N ILE A 26 32.64 -15.92 -23.67
CA ILE A 26 33.51 -16.36 -22.59
C ILE A 26 34.16 -15.14 -21.94
N HIS A 27 34.05 -15.00 -20.63
CA HIS A 27 34.74 -13.97 -19.86
C HIS A 27 35.89 -14.59 -19.09
N THR A 28 37.11 -14.14 -19.34
CA THR A 28 38.32 -14.57 -18.63
C THR A 28 38.91 -13.44 -17.80
N ASP A 29 39.65 -13.79 -16.74
CA ASP A 29 40.43 -12.83 -15.96
C ASP A 29 41.72 -12.43 -16.69
N SER A 30 42.51 -11.54 -16.08
CA SER A 30 43.79 -11.09 -16.65
C SER A 30 44.85 -12.19 -16.77
N GLU A 31 44.64 -13.35 -16.13
CA GLU A 31 45.52 -14.52 -16.20
C GLU A 31 45.00 -15.58 -17.20
N GLY A 32 43.85 -15.31 -17.85
CA GLY A 32 43.22 -16.20 -18.83
C GLY A 32 42.33 -17.29 -18.22
N ASN A 33 42.04 -17.23 -16.92
CA ASN A 33 41.13 -18.18 -16.28
C ASN A 33 39.67 -17.80 -16.52
N LEU A 34 38.79 -18.78 -16.69
CA LEU A 34 37.36 -18.56 -16.87
C LEU A 34 36.74 -17.89 -15.63
N VAL A 35 36.06 -16.77 -15.84
CA VAL A 35 35.31 -16.02 -14.82
C VAL A 35 33.80 -16.25 -14.96
N ASP A 36 33.28 -16.19 -16.20
CA ASP A 36 31.84 -16.32 -16.47
C ASP A 36 31.57 -16.66 -17.96
N ILE A 37 30.36 -17.13 -18.27
CA ILE A 37 29.86 -17.30 -19.65
C ILE A 37 28.47 -16.66 -19.82
N THR A 38 28.30 -15.84 -20.86
CA THR A 38 27.02 -15.12 -21.11
C THR A 38 26.52 -15.33 -22.52
N LEU A 39 25.24 -15.63 -22.71
CA LEU A 39 24.63 -15.76 -24.03
C LEU A 39 24.70 -14.43 -24.81
N GLN A 40 25.17 -14.49 -26.07
CA GLN A 40 25.36 -13.35 -26.97
C GLN A 40 24.14 -13.19 -27.89
N ASN A 41 23.53 -12.00 -27.91
CA ASN A 41 22.36 -11.71 -28.75
C ASN A 41 22.74 -11.65 -30.24
N SER A 42 22.00 -12.37 -31.09
CA SER A 42 22.16 -12.37 -32.55
C SER A 42 21.72 -11.07 -33.23
N SER A 43 21.14 -10.12 -32.49
CA SER A 43 20.71 -8.81 -33.01
C SER A 43 21.85 -7.82 -33.27
N SER A 44 23.04 -8.06 -32.73
CA SER A 44 24.19 -7.14 -32.86
C SER A 44 25.07 -7.38 -34.10
N GLU A 45 25.12 -8.59 -34.64
CA GLU A 45 26.01 -8.94 -35.78
C GLU A 45 25.30 -8.95 -37.15
N ARG A 46 23.96 -8.96 -37.21
CA ARG A 46 23.21 -8.86 -38.48
C ARG A 46 22.99 -7.42 -38.99
N ARG A 47 23.50 -6.39 -38.30
CA ARG A 47 23.55 -5.01 -38.80
C ARG A 47 24.93 -4.63 -39.37
N GLY A 48 25.63 -5.60 -39.94
CA GLY A 48 26.68 -5.34 -40.93
C GLY A 48 26.05 -5.12 -42.31
N SER A 49 26.15 -3.90 -42.83
CA SER A 49 25.83 -3.53 -44.21
C SER A 49 24.44 -3.93 -44.73
N SER A 50 23.39 -3.34 -44.17
CA SER A 50 22.33 -2.81 -45.04
C SER A 50 22.34 -1.30 -44.85
N THR A 51 22.72 -0.59 -45.90
CA THR A 51 22.49 0.84 -46.04
C THR A 51 21.12 1.17 -45.48
N GLY A 52 21.08 1.97 -44.42
CA GLY A 52 19.87 2.44 -43.78
C GLY A 52 18.97 3.10 -44.80
N GLY A 53 18.03 2.33 -45.33
CA GLY A 53 16.83 2.84 -45.95
C GLY A 53 16.03 3.47 -44.82
N ALA A 54 16.19 4.77 -44.68
CA ALA A 54 15.23 5.58 -43.99
C ALA A 54 13.84 5.24 -44.57
N ILE A 55 12.90 4.86 -43.71
CA ILE A 55 11.50 5.23 -43.90
C ILE A 55 11.35 6.60 -43.20
N LEU A 56 12.25 7.55 -43.44
CA LEU A 56 11.90 8.69 -44.28
C LEU A 56 11.24 8.23 -45.58
N GLY A 57 9.93 8.45 -45.67
CA GLY A 57 9.34 8.72 -46.97
C GLY A 57 10.25 9.72 -47.66
N SER A 58 10.95 9.26 -48.69
CA SER A 58 11.63 10.10 -49.65
C SER A 58 10.52 10.82 -50.41
N HIS A 59 10.02 11.90 -49.82
CA HIS A 59 9.40 12.94 -50.60
C HIS A 59 10.53 13.58 -51.40
N SER A 60 10.40 13.43 -52.70
CA SER A 60 11.22 14.14 -53.68
C SER A 60 11.25 15.63 -53.28
N PRO A 61 12.35 16.37 -53.53
CA PRO A 61 12.36 17.83 -53.37
C PRO A 61 11.34 18.54 -54.28
N ASP A 62 10.66 17.80 -55.15
CA ASP A 62 9.59 18.27 -56.04
C ASP A 62 8.17 17.84 -55.59
N ASP A 63 8.02 17.15 -54.44
CA ASP A 63 6.71 16.95 -53.82
C ASP A 63 6.44 18.11 -52.85
N ASP A 64 6.05 19.24 -53.42
CA ASP A 64 5.21 20.20 -52.70
C ASP A 64 3.99 19.44 -52.16
N PHE A 65 4.08 18.95 -50.91
CA PHE A 65 2.91 18.61 -50.11
C PHE A 65 2.17 19.92 -49.85
N HIS A 66 1.45 20.37 -50.87
CA HIS A 66 0.17 20.99 -50.66
C HIS A 66 -0.68 19.98 -49.88
N ILE A 67 -0.59 20.02 -48.54
CA ILE A 67 -1.74 19.70 -47.71
C ILE A 67 -2.81 20.64 -48.23
N THR A 68 -3.67 20.12 -49.10
CA THR A 68 -4.78 20.89 -49.65
C THR A 68 -5.59 21.40 -48.46
N PRO A 69 -5.71 22.73 -48.27
CA PRO A 69 -6.65 23.25 -47.29
C PRO A 69 -8.03 22.77 -47.70
N PHE A 70 -8.76 22.13 -46.78
CA PHE A 70 -10.19 21.81 -46.86
C PHE A 70 -10.73 21.73 -48.30
N THR A 71 -10.48 20.63 -49.03
CA THR A 71 -11.17 20.47 -50.33
C THR A 71 -12.66 20.29 -50.09
N PRO A 72 -13.53 21.22 -50.55
CA PRO A 72 -14.94 21.20 -50.23
C PRO A 72 -15.65 20.27 -51.20
N ARG A 73 -15.92 19.02 -50.80
CA ARG A 73 -16.89 18.15 -51.49
C ARG A 73 -17.67 17.20 -50.56
N GLU A 74 -17.94 17.59 -49.32
CA GLU A 74 -19.22 17.15 -48.73
C GLU A 74 -20.32 18.02 -49.34
N PHE A 75 -21.00 17.49 -50.35
CA PHE A 75 -22.18 18.14 -50.93
C PHE A 75 -23.29 18.07 -49.89
N TRP A 76 -23.41 19.09 -49.03
CA TRP A 76 -24.59 19.24 -48.18
C TRP A 76 -25.74 19.78 -49.03
N PRO A 77 -26.96 19.21 -48.94
CA PRO A 77 -28.15 19.83 -49.50
C PRO A 77 -28.27 21.29 -49.03
N GLU A 78 -28.73 22.19 -49.90
CA GLU A 78 -28.76 23.63 -49.63
C GLU A 78 -29.53 23.99 -48.34
N ALA A 79 -30.58 23.24 -48.01
CA ALA A 79 -31.35 23.37 -46.78
C ALA A 79 -30.56 22.92 -45.52
N GLU A 80 -29.66 21.96 -45.65
CA GLU A 80 -28.82 21.46 -44.55
C GLU A 80 -27.61 22.37 -44.31
N LEU A 81 -27.05 22.94 -45.39
CA LEU A 81 -25.96 23.91 -45.32
C LEU A 81 -26.35 25.17 -44.53
N GLY A 82 -27.56 25.70 -44.74
CA GLY A 82 -28.04 26.88 -44.00
C GLY A 82 -28.12 26.64 -42.50
N ARG A 83 -28.60 25.46 -42.07
CA ARG A 83 -28.63 25.08 -40.66
C ARG A 83 -27.22 24.91 -40.08
N ILE A 84 -26.33 24.23 -40.81
CA ILE A 84 -24.93 24.01 -40.41
C ILE A 84 -24.21 25.36 -40.21
N GLN A 85 -24.37 26.28 -41.16
CA GLN A 85 -23.81 27.64 -41.09
C GLN A 85 -24.34 28.42 -39.90
N GLN A 86 -25.66 28.33 -39.64
CA GLN A 86 -26.28 29.00 -38.51
C GLN A 86 -25.72 28.48 -37.18
N LEU A 87 -25.67 27.16 -36.97
CA LEU A 87 -25.15 26.57 -35.74
C LEU A 87 -23.67 26.89 -35.51
N SER A 88 -22.86 26.88 -36.58
CA SER A 88 -21.46 27.33 -36.52
C SER A 88 -21.36 28.79 -36.07
N ALA A 89 -22.11 29.70 -36.71
CA ALA A 89 -22.08 31.12 -36.39
C ALA A 89 -22.55 31.42 -34.94
N GLU A 90 -23.60 30.73 -34.48
CA GLU A 90 -24.08 30.83 -33.10
C GLU A 90 -23.02 30.36 -32.10
N THR A 91 -22.33 29.26 -32.39
CA THR A 91 -21.24 28.72 -31.56
C THR A 91 -20.04 29.66 -31.53
N ILE A 92 -19.62 30.17 -32.69
CA ILE A 92 -18.51 31.13 -32.80
C ILE A 92 -18.84 32.41 -32.05
N SER A 93 -20.06 32.94 -32.15
CA SER A 93 -20.51 34.10 -31.38
C SER A 93 -20.52 33.85 -29.87
N ALA A 94 -20.84 32.62 -29.43
CA ALA A 94 -20.81 32.25 -28.03
C ALA A 94 -19.37 32.14 -27.48
N LEU A 95 -18.41 31.66 -28.28
CA LEU A 95 -17.00 31.54 -27.90
C LEU A 95 -16.23 32.86 -28.02
N PHE A 96 -16.57 33.69 -29.00
CA PHE A 96 -15.89 34.95 -29.31
C PHE A 96 -16.85 36.13 -29.29
N PRO A 97 -17.40 36.51 -28.13
CA PRO A 97 -18.15 37.76 -28.00
C PRO A 97 -17.29 38.97 -28.38
N GLU A 98 -17.92 40.14 -28.59
CA GLU A 98 -17.19 41.37 -28.95
C GLU A 98 -16.13 41.75 -27.91
N ASP A 99 -16.46 41.62 -26.61
CA ASP A 99 -15.50 41.66 -25.50
C ASP A 99 -15.39 40.27 -24.86
N ILE A 100 -14.19 39.69 -24.85
CA ILE A 100 -13.94 38.35 -24.28
C ILE A 100 -14.33 38.26 -22.79
N LYS A 101 -14.38 39.37 -22.07
CA LYS A 101 -14.86 39.41 -20.67
C LYS A 101 -16.34 39.04 -20.53
N GLU A 102 -17.11 39.14 -21.61
CA GLU A 102 -18.52 38.76 -21.67
C GLU A 102 -18.72 37.27 -22.01
N LEU A 103 -17.65 36.49 -22.18
CA LEU A 103 -17.72 35.06 -22.47
C LEU A 103 -18.52 34.33 -21.39
N ASN A 104 -19.62 33.71 -21.81
CA ASN A 104 -20.46 32.87 -20.97
C ASN A 104 -20.21 31.39 -21.29
N LEU A 105 -19.43 30.72 -20.43
CA LEU A 105 -19.04 29.32 -20.62
C LEU A 105 -20.23 28.35 -20.62
N ASN A 106 -21.34 28.66 -19.95
CA ASN A 106 -22.54 27.81 -19.99
C ASN A 106 -23.21 27.91 -21.35
N ARG A 107 -23.34 29.13 -21.89
CA ARG A 107 -23.87 29.34 -23.25
C ARG A 107 -22.97 28.66 -24.29
N ALA A 108 -21.66 28.85 -24.21
CA ALA A 108 -20.72 28.21 -25.12
C ALA A 108 -20.83 26.67 -25.08
N ARG A 109 -20.92 26.09 -23.87
CA ARG A 109 -21.14 24.65 -23.70
C ARG A 109 -22.44 24.18 -24.34
N ASP A 110 -23.54 24.90 -24.13
CA ASP A 110 -24.84 24.55 -24.69
C ASP A 110 -24.83 24.61 -26.22
N GLU A 111 -24.19 25.61 -26.83
CA GLU A 111 -24.10 25.72 -28.29
C GLU A 111 -23.19 24.64 -28.89
N ILE A 112 -22.02 24.37 -28.29
CA ILE A 112 -21.13 23.29 -28.74
C ILE A 112 -21.81 21.92 -28.65
N ALA A 113 -22.58 21.67 -27.59
CA ALA A 113 -23.29 20.41 -27.41
C ALA A 113 -24.35 20.14 -28.50
N ARG A 114 -24.88 21.18 -29.16
CA ARG A 114 -25.86 21.06 -30.25
C ARG A 114 -25.24 20.68 -31.59
N LEU A 115 -23.93 20.81 -31.74
CA LEU A 115 -23.25 20.51 -32.99
C LEU A 115 -23.29 19.01 -33.25
N ASP A 116 -24.04 18.57 -34.27
CA ASP A 116 -23.86 17.23 -34.85
C ASP A 116 -22.55 17.15 -35.64
N TYR A 117 -22.20 15.98 -36.16
CA TYR A 117 -20.93 15.78 -36.86
C TYR A 117 -20.68 16.76 -38.01
N ALA A 118 -21.68 16.98 -38.88
CA ALA A 118 -21.53 17.87 -40.03
C ALA A 118 -21.38 19.34 -39.58
N SER A 119 -22.19 19.74 -38.60
CA SER A 119 -22.13 21.08 -38.01
C SER A 119 -20.82 21.32 -37.26
N TYR A 120 -20.29 20.30 -36.57
CA TYR A 120 -19.01 20.35 -35.86
C TYR A 120 -17.82 20.47 -36.81
N ARG A 121 -17.79 19.69 -37.90
CA ARG A 121 -16.75 19.81 -38.95
C ARG A 121 -16.73 21.20 -39.57
N TYR A 122 -17.91 21.76 -39.84
CA TYR A 122 -18.03 23.13 -40.35
C TYR A 122 -17.56 24.16 -39.32
N PHE A 123 -17.98 23.98 -38.07
CA PHE A 123 -17.55 24.81 -36.94
C PHE A 123 -16.04 24.81 -36.77
N LEU A 124 -15.35 23.67 -36.85
CA LEU A 124 -13.89 23.58 -36.74
C LEU A 124 -13.20 24.49 -37.77
N ARG A 125 -13.70 24.54 -39.00
CA ARG A 125 -13.17 25.42 -40.06
C ARG A 125 -13.41 26.90 -39.74
N ASP A 126 -14.58 27.27 -39.23
CA ASP A 126 -14.85 28.66 -38.84
C ASP A 126 -14.05 29.06 -37.58
N PHE A 127 -13.84 28.11 -36.67
CA PHE A 127 -13.00 28.26 -35.49
C PHE A 127 -11.52 28.40 -35.86
N GLU A 128 -11.07 27.67 -36.88
CA GLU A 128 -9.75 27.79 -37.47
C GLU A 128 -9.49 29.23 -37.98
N ASN A 129 -10.51 29.84 -38.60
CA ASN A 129 -10.45 31.23 -39.08
C ASN A 129 -10.39 32.28 -37.96
N MET A 130 -10.75 31.93 -36.71
CA MET A 130 -10.66 32.80 -35.53
C MET A 130 -9.27 32.81 -34.87
N ASN A 131 -8.24 32.40 -35.62
CA ASN A 131 -6.88 32.17 -35.12
C ASN A 131 -6.32 33.29 -34.24
N THR A 132 -6.46 34.55 -34.66
CA THR A 132 -5.90 35.71 -33.94
C THR A 132 -6.48 35.92 -32.55
N ARG A 133 -7.59 35.28 -32.20
CA ARG A 133 -8.30 35.44 -30.91
C ARG A 133 -8.33 34.16 -30.06
N ARG A 134 -7.93 33.00 -30.59
CA ARG A 134 -8.00 31.71 -29.86
C ARG A 134 -7.23 31.72 -28.53
N HIS A 135 -6.10 32.42 -28.48
CA HIS A 135 -5.30 32.56 -27.26
C HIS A 135 -6.07 33.26 -26.12
N GLU A 136 -7.11 34.05 -26.43
CA GLU A 136 -7.98 34.72 -25.45
C GLU A 136 -8.94 33.74 -24.74
N LEU A 137 -9.22 32.59 -25.36
CA LEU A 137 -10.15 31.61 -24.80
C LEU A 137 -9.59 30.95 -23.51
N PRO A 138 -10.43 30.73 -22.49
CA PRO A 138 -10.01 29.99 -21.31
C PRO A 138 -9.86 28.48 -21.62
N PRO A 139 -9.10 27.72 -20.80
CA PRO A 139 -8.91 26.28 -21.00
C PRO A 139 -10.21 25.49 -21.13
N GLU A 140 -11.24 25.87 -20.37
CA GLU A 140 -12.56 25.22 -20.36
C GLU A 140 -13.24 25.29 -21.73
N ALA A 141 -13.02 26.36 -22.49
CA ALA A 141 -13.55 26.51 -23.85
C ALA A 141 -12.87 25.56 -24.85
N ILE A 142 -11.55 25.37 -24.71
CA ILE A 142 -10.80 24.39 -25.51
C ILE A 142 -11.23 22.97 -25.14
N GLU A 143 -11.40 22.68 -23.84
CA GLU A 143 -11.82 21.37 -23.36
C GLU A 143 -13.19 20.96 -23.90
N MET A 144 -14.19 21.85 -23.84
CA MET A 144 -15.52 21.53 -24.36
C MET A 144 -15.54 21.34 -25.88
N THR A 145 -14.69 22.05 -26.63
CA THR A 145 -14.53 21.81 -28.07
C THR A 145 -13.94 20.43 -28.33
N MET A 146 -12.83 20.09 -27.68
CA MET A 146 -12.22 18.75 -27.80
C MET A 146 -13.16 17.64 -27.36
N GLU A 147 -13.84 17.80 -26.22
CA GLU A 147 -14.80 16.85 -25.67
C GLU A 147 -15.92 16.55 -26.67
N ARG A 148 -16.46 17.58 -27.34
CA ARG A 148 -17.50 17.38 -28.34
C ARG A 148 -16.99 16.59 -29.55
N GLY A 149 -15.79 16.90 -30.01
CA GLY A 149 -15.12 16.12 -31.05
C GLY A 149 -14.97 14.65 -30.66
N PHE A 150 -14.39 14.37 -29.49
CA PHE A 150 -14.21 13.00 -29.01
C PHE A 150 -15.53 12.25 -28.83
N ALA A 151 -16.57 12.93 -28.33
CA ALA A 151 -17.91 12.37 -28.24
C ALA A 151 -18.47 11.97 -29.61
N LEU A 152 -18.38 12.85 -30.61
CA LEU A 152 -18.85 12.60 -31.97
C LEU A 152 -18.09 11.45 -32.67
N ALA A 153 -16.77 11.39 -32.48
CA ALA A 153 -15.95 10.30 -32.99
C ALA A 153 -16.36 8.94 -32.41
N LYS A 154 -16.62 8.91 -31.10
CA LYS A 154 -17.09 7.71 -30.38
C LYS A 154 -18.50 7.31 -30.78
N GLU A 155 -19.43 8.27 -30.89
CA GLU A 155 -20.81 8.08 -31.36
C GLU A 155 -20.84 7.44 -32.76
N ARG A 156 -19.90 7.83 -33.63
CA ARG A 156 -19.78 7.32 -35.01
C ARG A 156 -18.95 6.05 -35.16
N GLN A 157 -18.29 5.59 -34.09
CA GLN A 157 -17.42 4.41 -34.12
C GLN A 157 -16.39 4.47 -35.26
N PHE A 158 -15.66 5.58 -35.35
CA PHE A 158 -14.62 5.72 -36.35
C PHE A 158 -13.59 4.59 -36.26
N LYS A 159 -13.19 4.09 -37.43
CA LYS A 159 -12.03 3.21 -37.55
C LYS A 159 -10.76 4.05 -37.45
N GLU A 160 -9.66 3.42 -37.05
CA GLU A 160 -8.35 4.03 -36.77
C GLU A 160 -7.96 5.16 -37.73
N THR A 161 -7.90 4.91 -39.04
CA THR A 161 -7.51 5.95 -40.03
C THR A 161 -8.46 7.16 -40.05
N ALA A 162 -9.78 6.91 -39.97
CA ALA A 162 -10.77 7.99 -39.99
C ALA A 162 -10.79 8.77 -38.66
N LEU A 163 -10.47 8.11 -37.55
CA LEU A 163 -10.31 8.74 -36.25
C LEU A 163 -9.08 9.65 -36.24
N TRP A 164 -7.95 9.17 -36.75
CA TRP A 164 -6.72 9.93 -36.88
C TRP A 164 -6.90 11.18 -37.74
N GLU A 165 -7.49 11.05 -38.94
CA GLU A 165 -7.82 12.20 -39.81
C GLU A 165 -8.73 13.22 -39.11
N PHE A 166 -9.73 12.75 -38.36
CA PHE A 166 -10.62 13.63 -37.62
C PHE A 166 -9.92 14.33 -36.43
N CYS A 167 -8.98 13.66 -35.76
CA CYS A 167 -8.14 14.29 -34.75
C CYS A 167 -7.23 15.36 -35.37
N ILE A 168 -6.77 15.20 -36.61
CA ILE A 168 -6.06 16.26 -37.36
C ILE A 168 -6.94 17.49 -37.53
N ASP A 169 -8.21 17.35 -37.93
CA ASP A 169 -9.10 18.51 -38.07
C ASP A 169 -9.27 19.26 -36.74
N ILE A 170 -9.41 18.53 -35.63
CA ILE A 170 -9.54 19.12 -34.28
C ILE A 170 -8.25 19.83 -33.89
N ASP A 171 -7.10 19.17 -34.06
CA ASP A 171 -5.77 19.72 -33.74
C ASP A 171 -5.50 20.99 -34.54
N GLN A 172 -5.72 20.94 -35.87
CA GLN A 172 -5.57 22.07 -36.77
C GLN A 172 -6.46 23.25 -36.37
N ALA A 173 -7.74 23.02 -36.09
CA ALA A 173 -8.64 24.09 -35.67
C ALA A 173 -8.19 24.78 -34.37
N ILE A 174 -7.57 24.05 -33.45
CA ILE A 174 -7.09 24.57 -32.17
C ILE A 174 -5.70 25.22 -32.31
N GLN A 175 -4.81 24.65 -33.12
CA GLN A 175 -3.37 24.90 -33.11
C GLN A 175 -2.79 25.50 -34.42
N LEU A 176 -3.58 25.72 -35.49
CA LEU A 176 -3.00 26.24 -36.74
C LEU A 176 -2.34 27.61 -36.51
N ASN A 177 -1.16 27.78 -37.10
CA ASN A 177 -0.09 28.71 -36.74
C ASN A 177 0.68 28.29 -35.49
N ARG A 178 1.97 28.00 -35.73
CA ARG A 178 3.02 27.88 -34.72
C ARG A 178 3.03 29.16 -33.87
N ASP A 179 2.16 29.21 -32.87
CA ASP A 179 1.96 30.34 -31.98
C ASP A 179 3.18 30.46 -31.06
N PHE A 180 4.28 30.94 -31.62
CA PHE A 180 5.46 31.37 -30.87
C PHE A 180 5.18 32.69 -30.12
N ASN A 181 4.06 33.36 -30.42
CA ASN A 181 3.73 34.67 -29.88
C ASN A 181 2.80 34.55 -28.67
N ARG A 182 3.36 34.11 -27.54
CA ARG A 182 2.77 34.44 -26.24
C ARG A 182 2.73 35.97 -26.12
N GLN A 183 1.54 36.57 -25.97
CA GLN A 183 1.43 38.03 -25.76
C GLN A 183 2.13 38.46 -24.47
N LYS A 184 2.11 37.58 -23.45
CA LYS A 184 2.89 37.69 -22.22
C LYS A 184 3.49 36.33 -21.86
N PRO A 185 4.69 36.28 -21.25
CA PRO A 185 5.30 35.01 -20.79
C PRO A 185 4.44 34.16 -19.85
N SER A 186 3.44 34.77 -19.18
CA SER A 186 2.50 34.12 -18.25
C SER A 186 1.31 33.43 -18.92
N ASP A 187 1.03 33.73 -20.19
CA ASP A 187 -0.20 33.26 -20.84
C ASP A 187 0.03 31.87 -21.45
N ARG A 188 -0.92 30.96 -21.22
CA ARG A 188 -0.91 29.61 -21.82
C ARG A 188 -1.28 29.70 -23.29
N SER A 189 -0.53 29.03 -24.15
CA SER A 189 -0.88 28.90 -25.58
C SER A 189 -2.14 28.05 -25.77
N SER A 190 -2.72 28.06 -26.96
CA SER A 190 -3.81 27.14 -27.32
C SER A 190 -3.36 25.68 -27.22
N THR A 191 -2.11 25.37 -27.57
CA THR A 191 -1.50 24.04 -27.41
C THR A 191 -1.36 23.64 -25.93
N ASP A 192 -0.91 24.56 -25.06
CA ASP A 192 -0.83 24.31 -23.62
C ASP A 192 -2.21 23.94 -23.04
N LYS A 193 -3.26 24.65 -23.47
CA LYS A 193 -4.64 24.39 -23.06
C LYS A 193 -5.14 23.05 -23.61
N ALA A 194 -4.86 22.74 -24.87
CA ALA A 194 -5.23 21.47 -25.49
C ALA A 194 -4.59 20.27 -24.78
N PHE A 195 -3.31 20.35 -24.43
CA PHE A 195 -2.63 19.28 -23.69
C PHE A 195 -3.21 19.08 -22.27
N LEU A 196 -3.63 20.15 -21.60
CA LEU A 196 -4.34 20.05 -20.32
C LEU A 196 -5.71 19.38 -20.48
N SER A 197 -6.48 19.79 -21.49
CA SER A 197 -7.77 19.20 -21.80
C SER A 197 -7.64 17.72 -22.15
N LEU A 198 -6.59 17.33 -22.88
CA LEU A 198 -6.30 15.93 -23.18
C LEU A 198 -6.15 15.08 -21.92
N GLN A 199 -5.41 15.55 -20.91
CA GLN A 199 -5.22 14.85 -19.64
C GLN A 199 -6.55 14.61 -18.90
N ASN A 200 -7.45 15.60 -18.93
CA ASN A 200 -8.77 15.52 -18.29
C ASN A 200 -9.72 14.57 -19.04
N LEU A 201 -9.68 14.62 -20.38
CA LEU A 201 -10.60 13.86 -21.23
C LEU A 201 -10.22 12.39 -21.39
N TYR A 202 -8.95 12.04 -21.12
CA TYR A 202 -8.42 10.71 -21.34
C TYR A 202 -9.26 9.60 -20.67
N ALA A 203 -9.63 9.77 -19.39
CA ALA A 203 -10.41 8.78 -18.65
C ALA A 203 -11.78 8.49 -19.30
N LYS A 204 -12.35 9.44 -20.04
CA LYS A 204 -13.66 9.33 -20.69
C LYS A 204 -13.56 8.87 -22.14
N TYR A 205 -12.45 9.19 -22.81
CA TYR A 205 -12.22 8.98 -24.24
C TYR A 205 -10.80 8.50 -24.55
N PRO A 206 -10.36 7.34 -24.03
CA PRO A 206 -8.95 6.91 -24.13
C PRO A 206 -8.50 6.71 -25.58
N GLU A 207 -9.29 6.03 -26.41
CA GLU A 207 -8.97 5.78 -27.83
C GLU A 207 -8.85 7.08 -28.64
N GLN A 208 -9.76 8.04 -28.41
CA GLN A 208 -9.73 9.34 -29.09
C GLN A 208 -8.55 10.19 -28.59
N ALA A 209 -8.24 10.11 -27.29
CA ALA A 209 -7.12 10.81 -26.70
C ALA A 209 -5.77 10.27 -27.20
N ASP A 210 -5.63 8.96 -27.41
CA ASP A 210 -4.45 8.33 -28.02
C ASP A 210 -4.20 8.87 -29.42
N ASN A 211 -5.23 8.82 -30.28
CA ASN A 211 -5.14 9.31 -31.66
C ASN A 211 -4.89 10.83 -31.70
N TYR A 212 -5.48 11.59 -30.77
CA TYR A 212 -5.21 13.03 -30.68
C TYR A 212 -3.77 13.31 -30.24
N TRP A 213 -3.21 12.51 -29.33
CA TRP A 213 -1.82 12.62 -28.92
C TRP A 213 -0.85 12.32 -30.07
N GLU A 214 -1.13 11.33 -30.91
CA GLU A 214 -0.27 11.04 -32.09
C GLU A 214 -0.17 12.24 -33.04
N VAL A 215 -1.23 13.04 -33.13
CA VAL A 215 -1.24 14.25 -33.96
C VAL A 215 -0.55 15.40 -33.21
N MET A 216 -1.03 15.72 -32.01
CA MET A 216 -0.51 16.86 -31.23
C MET A 216 0.95 16.68 -30.80
N GLY A 217 1.35 15.45 -30.47
CA GLY A 217 2.67 15.06 -29.99
C GLY A 217 3.79 15.37 -30.99
N GLN A 218 3.48 15.37 -32.29
CA GLN A 218 4.39 15.82 -33.35
C GLN A 218 4.78 17.30 -33.22
N ASN A 219 3.94 18.09 -32.53
CA ASN A 219 4.15 19.50 -32.24
C ASN A 219 4.49 19.75 -30.76
N GLY A 220 4.92 18.74 -30.01
CA GLY A 220 5.18 18.83 -28.57
C GLY A 220 6.16 19.95 -28.17
N GLN A 221 7.04 20.40 -29.09
CA GLN A 221 7.94 21.54 -28.91
C GLN A 221 7.24 22.89 -28.69
N THR A 222 5.94 22.96 -28.94
CA THR A 222 5.11 24.16 -28.74
C THR A 222 4.44 24.20 -27.36
N ILE A 223 4.48 23.09 -26.61
CA ILE A 223 3.95 22.98 -25.25
C ILE A 223 4.99 23.47 -24.24
N GLU A 224 4.59 24.24 -23.23
CA GLU A 224 5.50 24.71 -22.18
C GLU A 224 6.24 23.53 -21.52
N PRO A 225 7.58 23.59 -21.36
CA PRO A 225 8.35 22.45 -20.88
C PRO A 225 7.91 21.84 -19.56
N ASN A 226 7.59 22.64 -18.54
CA ASN A 226 7.16 22.10 -17.25
C ASN A 226 5.76 21.49 -17.38
N LEU A 227 4.87 22.14 -18.11
CA LEU A 227 3.53 21.62 -18.38
C LEU A 227 3.60 20.25 -19.05
N LEU A 228 4.42 20.11 -20.09
CA LEU A 228 4.59 18.85 -20.82
C LEU A 228 5.15 17.76 -19.92
N LEU A 229 6.27 18.05 -19.24
CA LEU A 229 6.93 17.09 -18.35
C LEU A 229 6.00 16.66 -17.22
N ASP A 230 5.33 17.62 -16.55
CA ASP A 230 4.41 17.32 -15.44
C ASP A 230 3.18 16.53 -15.93
N GLY A 231 2.66 16.86 -17.11
CA GLY A 231 1.52 16.16 -17.70
C GLY A 231 1.87 14.74 -18.12
N ILE A 232 2.97 14.54 -18.86
CA ILE A 232 3.39 13.19 -19.28
C ILE A 232 3.80 12.38 -18.05
N SER A 233 4.54 12.95 -17.09
CA SER A 233 4.85 12.24 -15.84
C SER A 233 3.57 11.76 -15.13
N LYS A 234 2.55 12.62 -15.00
CA LYS A 234 1.25 12.19 -14.42
C LYS A 234 0.56 11.09 -15.21
N MET A 235 0.62 11.16 -16.55
CA MET A 235 -0.06 10.23 -17.45
C MET A 235 0.65 8.88 -17.57
N ASP A 236 1.99 8.87 -17.65
CA ASP A 236 2.85 7.67 -17.71
C ASP A 236 2.52 6.70 -16.57
N TYR A 237 2.15 7.28 -15.43
CA TYR A 237 1.82 6.58 -14.20
C TYR A 237 0.35 6.16 -14.06
N ARG A 238 -0.56 6.60 -14.92
CA ARG A 238 -1.99 6.29 -14.78
C ARG A 238 -2.32 4.91 -15.35
N PRO A 239 -3.06 4.05 -14.61
CA PRO A 239 -3.42 2.72 -15.09
C PRO A 239 -4.50 2.77 -16.20
N ASP A 240 -5.29 3.84 -16.24
CA ASP A 240 -6.27 4.07 -17.29
C ASP A 240 -5.65 4.56 -18.61
N VAL A 241 -4.36 4.93 -18.59
CA VAL A 241 -3.61 5.37 -19.77
C VAL A 241 -3.04 4.15 -20.50
N SER A 242 -3.29 4.09 -21.81
CA SER A 242 -2.88 2.99 -22.67
C SER A 242 -1.35 2.92 -22.80
N ASP A 243 -0.83 1.71 -23.00
CA ASP A 243 0.61 1.52 -23.23
C ASP A 243 1.08 2.18 -24.52
N HIS A 244 0.18 2.29 -25.50
CA HIS A 244 0.41 3.04 -26.74
C HIS A 244 0.69 4.52 -26.47
N PHE A 245 -0.16 5.20 -25.70
CA PHE A 245 0.08 6.60 -25.33
C PHE A 245 1.36 6.77 -24.53
N LYS A 246 1.63 5.88 -23.56
CA LYS A 246 2.87 5.93 -22.77
C LYS A 246 4.08 5.82 -23.68
N PHE A 247 4.09 4.83 -24.57
CA PHE A 247 5.14 4.64 -25.55
C PHE A 247 5.35 5.89 -26.44
N GLU A 248 4.29 6.37 -27.10
CA GLU A 248 4.36 7.55 -27.97
C GLU A 248 4.76 8.83 -27.22
N SER A 249 4.30 9.01 -25.99
CA SER A 249 4.65 10.18 -25.17
C SER A 249 6.10 10.16 -24.67
N LEU A 250 6.64 8.98 -24.34
CA LEU A 250 8.05 8.79 -24.03
C LEU A 250 8.93 9.03 -25.26
N HIS A 251 8.48 8.59 -26.45
CA HIS A 251 9.14 8.90 -27.72
C HIS A 251 9.21 10.41 -27.98
N ALA A 252 8.09 11.11 -27.80
CA ALA A 252 8.06 12.57 -27.93
C ALA A 252 9.00 13.25 -26.94
N LEU A 253 9.01 12.83 -25.66
CA LEU A 253 9.93 13.37 -24.65
C LEU A 253 11.40 13.15 -25.02
N ASN A 254 11.74 11.94 -25.48
CA ASN A 254 13.10 11.62 -25.90
C ASN A 254 13.60 12.57 -27.00
N TYR A 255 12.76 12.83 -28.02
CA TYR A 255 13.04 13.84 -29.04
C TYR A 255 13.19 15.25 -28.43
N LEU A 256 12.26 15.65 -27.56
CA LEU A 256 12.21 17.00 -27.02
C LEU A 256 13.35 17.33 -26.04
N LEU A 257 13.92 16.32 -25.38
CA LEU A 257 15.11 16.49 -24.52
C LEU A 257 16.37 16.87 -25.29
N ALA A 258 16.38 16.76 -26.63
CA ALA A 258 17.42 17.36 -27.45
C ALA A 258 17.46 18.90 -27.30
N PHE A 259 16.32 19.55 -27.05
CA PHE A 259 16.21 21.00 -26.88
C PHE A 259 16.60 21.45 -25.45
N SER A 260 17.31 22.58 -25.35
CA SER A 260 17.91 23.03 -24.08
C SER A 260 16.90 23.44 -23.02
N ASN A 261 15.73 23.96 -23.40
CA ASN A 261 14.66 24.37 -22.51
C ASN A 261 13.99 23.18 -21.81
N TYR A 262 13.66 22.10 -22.53
CA TYR A 262 13.09 20.88 -21.94
C TYR A 262 14.10 20.17 -21.06
N ARG A 263 15.35 20.06 -21.52
CA ARG A 263 16.43 19.53 -20.70
C ARG A 263 16.62 20.31 -19.39
N SER A 264 16.65 21.64 -19.48
CA SER A 264 16.82 22.49 -18.29
C SER A 264 15.63 22.38 -17.34
N ALA A 265 14.42 22.22 -17.87
CA ALA A 265 13.23 21.98 -17.06
C ALA A 265 13.34 20.63 -16.33
N LEU A 266 13.66 19.55 -17.02
CA LEU A 266 13.84 18.23 -16.41
C LEU A 266 14.95 18.23 -15.35
N LEU A 267 16.11 18.84 -15.62
CA LEU A 267 17.20 18.91 -14.65
C LEU A 267 16.81 19.69 -13.38
N LYS A 268 15.98 20.73 -13.49
CA LYS A 268 15.46 21.49 -12.32
C LYS A 268 14.49 20.68 -11.47
N LYS A 269 13.88 19.63 -12.04
CA LYS A 269 13.00 18.72 -11.32
C LYS A 269 13.78 17.67 -10.51
N LEU A 270 15.08 17.50 -10.78
CA LEU A 270 15.97 16.60 -10.06
C LEU A 270 16.55 17.25 -8.80
N ASP A 271 15.79 17.22 -7.71
CA ASP A 271 16.13 17.88 -6.46
C ASP A 271 16.55 16.88 -5.36
N PHE A 272 17.85 16.59 -5.33
CA PHE A 272 18.44 15.72 -4.31
C PHE A 272 18.75 16.45 -3.00
N ASP A 273 18.49 17.75 -2.89
CA ASP A 273 18.90 18.57 -1.75
C ASP A 273 17.75 18.83 -0.76
N ARG A 274 16.50 18.96 -1.25
CA ARG A 274 15.33 19.20 -0.40
C ARG A 274 14.57 17.92 -0.08
N ALA A 275 14.53 17.55 1.20
CA ALA A 275 13.86 16.33 1.67
C ALA A 275 12.37 16.24 1.27
N ASP A 276 11.66 17.37 1.28
CA ASP A 276 10.26 17.46 0.86
C ASP A 276 10.03 17.05 -0.61
N ASN A 277 11.09 17.09 -1.43
CA ASN A 277 11.03 16.77 -2.85
C ASN A 277 11.59 15.40 -3.21
N PHE A 278 12.05 14.59 -2.25
CA PHE A 278 12.70 13.31 -2.56
C PHE A 278 11.77 12.35 -3.30
N GLY A 279 10.50 12.24 -2.89
CA GLY A 279 9.52 11.41 -3.58
C GLY A 279 9.33 11.84 -5.03
N GLN A 280 9.09 13.14 -5.26
CA GLN A 280 8.92 13.68 -6.61
C GLN A 280 10.19 13.49 -7.46
N THR A 281 11.38 13.66 -6.88
CA THR A 281 12.66 13.44 -7.57
C THR A 281 12.83 11.98 -7.99
N GLY A 282 12.40 11.02 -7.15
CA GLY A 282 12.38 9.60 -7.51
C GLY A 282 11.52 9.32 -8.76
N HIS A 283 10.37 9.97 -8.88
CA HIS A 283 9.50 9.82 -10.06
C HIS A 283 10.18 10.33 -11.33
N TRP A 284 10.87 11.47 -11.24
CA TRP A 284 11.62 11.97 -12.40
C TRP A 284 12.72 11.01 -12.82
N LEU A 285 13.37 10.31 -11.89
CA LEU A 285 14.33 9.25 -12.20
C LEU A 285 13.68 8.07 -12.93
N GLU A 286 12.49 7.64 -12.51
CA GLU A 286 11.74 6.59 -13.23
C GLU A 286 11.34 7.03 -14.64
N LEU A 287 10.82 8.25 -14.80
CA LEU A 287 10.48 8.77 -16.13
C LEU A 287 11.74 8.81 -17.03
N ILE A 288 12.87 9.28 -16.49
CA ILE A 288 14.15 9.29 -17.20
C ILE A 288 14.57 7.89 -17.64
N ARG A 289 14.36 6.89 -16.79
CA ARG A 289 14.63 5.49 -17.11
C ARG A 289 13.73 4.98 -18.23
N SER A 290 12.43 5.24 -18.15
CA SER A 290 11.47 4.87 -19.19
C SER A 290 11.87 5.48 -20.54
N ILE A 291 12.20 6.78 -20.55
CA ILE A 291 12.71 7.48 -21.75
C ILE A 291 13.97 6.79 -22.29
N TYR A 292 14.93 6.43 -21.43
CA TYR A 292 16.15 5.76 -21.86
C TYR A 292 15.86 4.41 -22.53
N TYR A 293 15.02 3.57 -21.92
CA TYR A 293 14.70 2.26 -22.52
C TYR A 293 13.92 2.39 -23.83
N THR A 294 12.95 3.30 -23.91
CA THR A 294 12.22 3.58 -25.16
C THR A 294 13.14 4.17 -26.24
N SER A 295 14.18 4.92 -25.86
CA SER A 295 15.13 5.51 -26.81
C SER A 295 16.03 4.49 -27.52
N GLN A 296 16.22 3.29 -26.96
CA GLN A 296 17.05 2.23 -27.55
C GLN A 296 16.40 1.54 -28.76
N ASP A 297 15.08 1.71 -28.94
CA ASP A 297 14.38 1.18 -30.10
C ASP A 297 14.60 2.06 -31.35
N TRP A 298 15.16 3.27 -31.19
CA TRP A 298 15.36 4.27 -32.26
C TRP A 298 16.78 4.88 -32.25
N ALA A 299 17.58 4.53 -33.27
CA ALA A 299 19.01 4.87 -33.42
C ALA A 299 19.39 6.37 -33.45
N PHE A 300 18.43 7.31 -33.46
CA PHE A 300 18.70 8.75 -33.63
C PHE A 300 19.01 9.51 -32.33
N SER A 301 18.98 8.84 -31.17
CA SER A 301 18.99 9.53 -29.85
C SER A 301 19.68 8.82 -28.68
N GLU A 302 20.15 7.57 -28.87
CA GLU A 302 20.62 6.65 -27.83
C GLU A 302 21.66 7.27 -26.85
N ASP A 303 22.45 8.25 -27.31
CA ASP A 303 23.53 8.87 -26.53
C ASP A 303 23.15 10.18 -25.78
N LYS A 304 21.98 10.79 -26.03
CA LYS A 304 21.73 12.18 -25.60
C LYS A 304 21.23 12.32 -24.16
N VAL A 305 20.30 11.46 -23.74
CA VAL A 305 19.72 11.48 -22.38
C VAL A 305 20.77 11.07 -21.33
N PRO A 306 21.53 9.97 -21.52
CA PRO A 306 22.60 9.59 -20.60
C PRO A 306 23.67 10.68 -20.47
N ALA A 307 24.20 11.22 -21.58
CA ALA A 307 25.31 12.18 -21.54
C ALA A 307 25.02 13.44 -20.70
N GLN A 308 23.75 13.84 -20.58
CA GLN A 308 23.34 15.09 -19.94
C GLN A 308 22.91 14.90 -18.49
N ILE A 309 22.39 13.73 -18.13
CA ILE A 309 21.87 13.42 -16.79
C ILE A 309 22.94 12.74 -15.93
N ILE A 310 23.84 11.95 -16.55
CA ILE A 310 24.95 11.26 -15.88
C ILE A 310 25.73 12.18 -14.93
N PRO A 311 26.12 13.43 -15.28
CA PRO A 311 26.84 14.31 -14.36
C PRO A 311 26.05 14.60 -13.08
N THR A 312 24.74 14.85 -13.19
CA THR A 312 23.84 15.10 -12.05
C THR A 312 23.74 13.87 -11.15
N LEU A 313 23.52 12.68 -11.74
CA LEU A 313 23.44 11.43 -10.99
C LEU A 313 24.78 11.08 -10.33
N LYS A 314 25.90 11.21 -11.07
CA LYS A 314 27.26 10.99 -10.52
C LYS A 314 27.53 11.91 -9.34
N ASN A 315 27.12 13.17 -9.45
CA ASN A 315 27.28 14.12 -8.36
C ASN A 315 26.42 13.75 -7.14
N ALA A 316 25.15 13.39 -7.35
CA ALA A 316 24.25 12.96 -6.29
C ALA A 316 24.78 11.72 -5.55
N VAL A 317 25.20 10.68 -6.29
CA VAL A 317 25.77 9.46 -5.73
C VAL A 317 27.08 9.76 -4.99
N LYS A 318 28.02 10.48 -5.62
CA LYS A 318 29.32 10.80 -5.02
C LYS A 318 29.19 11.63 -3.74
N GLN A 319 28.26 12.57 -3.71
CA GLN A 319 28.02 13.44 -2.56
C GLN A 319 26.99 12.86 -1.58
N GLN A 320 26.49 11.63 -1.81
CA GLN A 320 25.45 10.99 -0.98
C GLN A 320 24.21 11.88 -0.77
N LYS A 321 23.80 12.62 -1.80
CA LYS A 321 22.59 13.46 -1.76
C LYS A 321 21.32 12.65 -1.91
N GLY A 322 20.20 13.22 -1.50
CA GLY A 322 18.89 12.58 -1.57
C GLY A 322 18.60 11.69 -0.38
N SER A 323 17.43 11.07 -0.40
CA SER A 323 17.15 9.94 0.49
C SER A 323 17.97 8.72 0.11
N TYR A 324 18.02 7.75 1.01
CA TYR A 324 18.67 6.48 0.72
C TYR A 324 18.14 5.82 -0.56
N LEU A 325 16.81 5.69 -0.68
CA LEU A 325 16.18 5.07 -1.84
C LEU A 325 16.50 5.84 -3.13
N LEU A 326 16.46 7.18 -3.05
CA LEU A 326 16.73 8.06 -4.18
C LEU A 326 18.20 7.99 -4.65
N ASN A 327 19.15 7.95 -3.71
CA ASN A 327 20.57 7.84 -4.01
C ASN A 327 20.89 6.48 -4.66
N ARG A 328 20.34 5.40 -4.11
CA ARG A 328 20.48 4.06 -4.68
C ARG A 328 19.89 3.98 -6.09
N ARG A 329 18.72 4.58 -6.33
CA ARG A 329 18.15 4.66 -7.68
C ARG A 329 19.08 5.37 -8.65
N ALA A 330 19.61 6.53 -8.26
CA ALA A 330 20.54 7.28 -9.10
C ALA A 330 21.80 6.46 -9.45
N GLY A 331 22.32 5.66 -8.50
CA GLY A 331 23.41 4.72 -8.72
C GLY A 331 23.06 3.64 -9.74
N GLN A 332 21.90 3.00 -9.57
CA GLN A 332 21.42 1.96 -10.49
C GLN A 332 21.25 2.51 -11.92
N LEU A 333 20.67 3.70 -12.08
CA LEU A 333 20.54 4.32 -13.41
C LEU A 333 21.90 4.61 -14.05
N LEU A 334 22.91 5.00 -13.27
CA LEU A 334 24.27 5.18 -13.79
C LEU A 334 24.86 3.88 -14.33
N GLU A 335 24.55 2.75 -13.70
CA GLU A 335 24.97 1.43 -14.16
C GLU A 335 24.20 1.06 -15.45
N GLU A 336 22.87 1.17 -15.42
CA GLU A 336 21.98 0.89 -16.56
C GLU A 336 22.39 1.68 -17.81
N PHE A 337 22.74 2.96 -17.65
CA PHE A 337 23.21 3.86 -18.70
C PHE A 337 24.61 3.53 -19.24
N GLN A 338 25.41 2.80 -18.47
CA GLN A 338 26.72 2.31 -18.90
C GLN A 338 26.64 0.90 -19.52
N GLY A 339 25.43 0.39 -19.76
CA GLY A 339 25.20 -0.96 -20.26
C GLY A 339 25.47 -2.07 -19.24
N ARG A 340 25.71 -1.71 -17.97
CA ARG A 340 25.88 -2.64 -16.85
C ARG A 340 24.53 -2.76 -16.14
N GLY A 341 24.04 -3.97 -15.87
CA GLY A 341 22.72 -4.14 -15.24
C GLY A 341 21.52 -4.10 -16.20
N ARG A 342 21.68 -4.60 -17.44
CA ARG A 342 20.55 -4.93 -18.33
C ARG A 342 19.76 -6.13 -17.78
N GLU A 343 19.10 -5.97 -16.65
CA GLU A 343 17.99 -6.84 -16.25
C GLU A 343 16.70 -6.09 -16.54
N ARG A 344 16.21 -6.21 -17.78
CA ARG A 344 14.77 -6.09 -18.01
C ARG A 344 14.16 -7.21 -17.16
N VAL A 345 13.40 -6.85 -16.12
CA VAL A 345 12.65 -7.75 -15.25
C VAL A 345 11.57 -8.43 -16.11
N GLY A 346 11.99 -9.39 -16.94
CA GLY A 346 11.21 -9.94 -18.04
C GLY A 346 10.33 -11.12 -17.65
N TYR A 347 10.31 -11.48 -16.37
CA TYR A 347 9.49 -12.57 -15.87
C TYR A 347 8.83 -12.14 -14.56
N ALA A 348 7.56 -12.48 -14.42
CA ALA A 348 6.88 -12.68 -13.16
C ALA A 348 7.58 -13.81 -12.39
N VAL A 349 8.72 -13.52 -11.75
CA VAL A 349 9.33 -14.45 -10.80
C VAL A 349 8.52 -14.32 -9.53
N ALA A 350 7.88 -15.40 -9.10
CA ALA A 350 7.26 -15.40 -7.79
C ALA A 350 8.35 -15.37 -6.72
N PHE A 351 8.17 -14.54 -5.71
CA PHE A 351 9.10 -14.40 -4.60
C PHE A 351 8.34 -14.24 -3.30
N GLU A 352 8.98 -14.60 -2.19
CA GLU A 352 8.42 -14.38 -0.86
C GLU A 352 8.45 -12.88 -0.54
N ILE A 353 7.26 -12.29 -0.52
CA ILE A 353 7.11 -10.87 -0.26
C ILE A 353 7.21 -10.62 1.24
N SER A 354 6.58 -11.44 2.07
CA SER A 354 6.61 -11.43 3.54
C SER A 354 6.38 -12.85 4.05
N PRO A 355 6.50 -13.16 5.36
CA PRO A 355 6.46 -14.54 5.83
C PRO A 355 5.17 -15.25 5.40
N GLY A 356 5.31 -16.32 4.62
CA GLY A 356 4.18 -17.11 4.14
C GLY A 356 3.36 -16.49 3.00
N GLN A 357 3.74 -15.30 2.50
CA GLN A 357 3.08 -14.63 1.37
C GLN A 357 4.03 -14.60 0.16
N LEU A 358 3.53 -15.06 -0.99
CA LEU A 358 4.22 -14.93 -2.27
C LEU A 358 3.61 -13.81 -3.09
N ALA A 359 4.45 -13.13 -3.84
CA ALA A 359 4.03 -12.15 -4.83
C ALA A 359 4.73 -12.39 -6.16
N ALA A 360 4.13 -11.91 -7.24
CA ALA A 360 4.76 -11.85 -8.55
C ALA A 360 4.41 -10.55 -9.26
N TYR A 361 5.29 -10.10 -10.15
CA TYR A 361 4.99 -9.01 -11.06
C TYR A 361 4.03 -9.49 -12.14
N ARG A 362 2.91 -8.80 -12.30
CA ARG A 362 2.01 -8.96 -13.43
C ARG A 362 2.70 -8.56 -14.74
N PRO A 363 2.18 -8.98 -15.91
CA PRO A 363 2.69 -8.55 -17.21
C PRO A 363 2.73 -7.03 -17.41
N ASP A 364 1.85 -6.28 -16.73
CA ASP A 364 1.84 -4.81 -16.73
C ASP A 364 2.82 -4.18 -15.72
N GLY A 365 3.70 -4.98 -15.11
CA GLY A 365 4.72 -4.55 -14.16
C GLY A 365 4.21 -4.28 -12.74
N ARG A 366 2.93 -4.51 -12.44
CA ARG A 366 2.34 -4.29 -11.12
C ARG A 366 2.52 -5.49 -10.20
N LEU A 367 2.68 -5.28 -8.91
CA LEU A 367 2.85 -6.39 -7.96
C LEU A 367 1.48 -6.99 -7.59
N ALA A 368 1.38 -8.33 -7.54
CA ALA A 368 0.19 -9.03 -7.07
C ALA A 368 0.56 -10.13 -6.08
N LEU A 369 -0.27 -10.31 -5.05
CA LEU A 369 -0.17 -11.45 -4.12
C LEU A 369 -0.75 -12.70 -4.77
N LEU A 370 -0.09 -13.84 -4.57
CA LEU A 370 -0.51 -15.12 -5.12
C LEU A 370 -1.39 -15.89 -4.13
N SER A 371 -2.42 -16.56 -4.64
CA SER A 371 -3.18 -17.56 -3.87
C SER A 371 -2.35 -18.81 -3.58
N PRO A 372 -2.75 -19.68 -2.63
CA PRO A 372 -2.06 -20.96 -2.38
C PRO A 372 -1.97 -21.87 -3.61
N GLU A 373 -2.97 -21.82 -4.50
CA GLU A 373 -2.96 -22.59 -5.76
C GLU A 373 -1.95 -22.00 -6.75
N GLN A 374 -1.94 -20.67 -6.90
CA GLN A 374 -0.98 -19.95 -7.74
C GLN A 374 0.45 -20.10 -7.23
N ARG A 375 0.62 -20.19 -5.89
CA ARG A 375 1.88 -20.50 -5.22
C ARG A 375 2.44 -21.84 -5.68
N ALA A 376 1.64 -22.90 -5.61
CA ALA A 376 2.11 -24.24 -6.00
C ALA A 376 2.55 -24.28 -7.47
N VAL A 377 1.79 -23.61 -8.35
CA VAL A 377 2.15 -23.47 -9.77
C VAL A 377 3.45 -22.69 -9.95
N ALA A 378 3.63 -21.58 -9.23
CA ALA A 378 4.83 -20.76 -9.33
C ALA A 378 6.09 -21.49 -8.82
N GLU A 379 6.00 -22.18 -7.67
CA GLU A 379 7.11 -22.99 -7.13
C GLU A 379 7.53 -24.08 -8.14
N GLN A 380 6.57 -24.75 -8.78
CA GLN A 380 6.85 -25.75 -9.82
C GLN A 380 7.52 -25.12 -11.07
N LEU A 381 7.07 -23.94 -11.50
CA LEU A 381 7.63 -23.23 -12.65
C LEU A 381 9.06 -22.74 -12.39
N ILE A 382 9.37 -22.29 -11.18
CA ILE A 382 10.72 -21.85 -10.77
C ILE A 382 11.69 -23.04 -10.77
N GLU A 383 11.32 -24.16 -10.14
CA GLU A 383 12.21 -25.32 -10.04
C GLU A 383 12.46 -25.98 -11.41
N SER A 384 11.40 -26.11 -12.22
CA SER A 384 11.51 -26.62 -13.59
C SER A 384 12.36 -25.69 -14.48
N ARG A 385 12.27 -24.38 -14.28
CA ARG A 385 13.10 -23.41 -15.00
C ARG A 385 14.58 -23.53 -14.65
N ARG A 386 14.92 -23.62 -13.36
CA ARG A 386 16.31 -23.80 -12.90
C ARG A 386 16.95 -25.03 -13.55
N THR A 387 16.23 -26.14 -13.53
CA THR A 387 16.64 -27.40 -14.15
C THR A 387 16.85 -27.25 -15.66
N LEU A 388 15.92 -26.57 -16.37
CA LEU A 388 16.02 -26.36 -17.82
C LEU A 388 17.17 -25.42 -18.20
N ASP A 389 17.37 -24.32 -17.47
CA ASP A 389 18.47 -23.38 -17.75
C ASP A 389 19.85 -24.06 -17.55
N GLU A 390 20.00 -24.92 -16.54
CA GLU A 390 21.22 -25.71 -16.35
C GLU A 390 21.48 -26.67 -17.53
N GLN A 391 20.44 -27.36 -18.01
CA GLN A 391 20.56 -28.30 -19.13
C GLN A 391 20.74 -27.61 -20.49
N MET A 392 20.27 -26.37 -20.63
CA MET A 392 20.39 -25.57 -21.85
C MET A 392 21.77 -24.92 -21.99
N ARG A 393 22.62 -24.91 -20.95
CA ARG A 393 23.99 -24.42 -21.02
C ARG A 393 24.88 -25.32 -21.88
N PRO A 394 25.93 -24.77 -22.53
CA PRO A 394 26.93 -25.59 -23.20
C PRO A 394 27.58 -26.56 -22.20
N PRO A 395 27.82 -27.83 -22.57
CA PRO A 395 28.62 -28.77 -21.79
C PRO A 395 29.98 -28.18 -21.36
N GLN A 396 30.42 -28.49 -20.15
CA GLN A 396 31.66 -27.94 -19.59
C GLN A 396 32.87 -28.30 -20.46
N GLU A 397 32.89 -29.49 -21.09
CA GLU A 397 33.99 -29.89 -21.97
C GLU A 397 34.13 -28.98 -23.21
N LEU A 398 33.02 -28.43 -23.71
CA LEU A 398 33.02 -27.48 -24.83
C LEU A 398 33.54 -26.10 -24.39
N ILE A 399 33.17 -25.66 -23.20
CA ILE A 399 33.65 -24.40 -22.61
C ILE A 399 35.16 -24.49 -22.37
N ASP A 400 35.63 -25.57 -21.74
CA ASP A 400 37.04 -25.79 -21.44
C ASP A 400 37.88 -25.87 -22.73
N ALA A 401 37.34 -26.50 -23.77
CA ALA A 401 37.99 -26.57 -25.08
C ALA A 401 38.11 -25.19 -25.75
N ALA A 402 37.10 -24.34 -25.65
CA ALA A 402 37.09 -22.98 -26.19
C ALA A 402 38.06 -22.07 -25.41
N VAL A 403 38.04 -22.11 -24.08
CA VAL A 403 38.99 -21.38 -23.22
C VAL A 403 40.43 -21.78 -23.55
N LYS A 404 40.70 -23.09 -23.71
CA LYS A 404 42.05 -23.58 -24.05
C LYS A 404 42.53 -23.15 -25.44
N GLN A 405 41.60 -22.95 -26.38
CA GLN A 405 41.90 -22.47 -27.73
C GLN A 405 42.06 -20.94 -27.80
N GLY A 406 41.69 -20.23 -26.73
CA GLY A 406 41.71 -18.78 -26.68
C GLY A 406 40.50 -18.14 -27.39
N ASP A 407 39.42 -18.90 -27.57
CA ASP A 407 38.20 -18.42 -28.18
C ASP A 407 37.45 -17.49 -27.20
N ASP A 408 36.85 -16.43 -27.72
CA ASP A 408 36.03 -15.49 -26.96
C ASP A 408 34.53 -15.89 -26.93
N TYR A 409 34.17 -16.98 -27.60
CA TYR A 409 32.83 -17.55 -27.59
C TYR A 409 32.78 -19.08 -27.75
N VAL A 410 31.67 -19.68 -27.32
CA VAL A 410 31.30 -21.08 -27.58
C VAL A 410 29.93 -21.14 -28.27
N GLU A 411 29.82 -21.94 -29.32
CA GLU A 411 28.56 -22.17 -30.02
C GLU A 411 27.93 -23.49 -29.55
N TRP A 412 26.64 -23.45 -29.22
CA TRP A 412 25.90 -24.58 -28.66
C TRP A 412 24.50 -24.64 -29.26
N THR A 413 24.09 -25.84 -29.65
CA THR A 413 22.71 -26.10 -30.08
C THR A 413 22.12 -27.12 -29.13
N PRO A 414 21.15 -26.73 -28.28
CA PRO A 414 20.51 -27.67 -27.37
C PRO A 414 19.83 -28.82 -28.13
N PRO A 415 19.83 -30.06 -27.60
CA PRO A 415 19.08 -31.18 -28.16
C PRO A 415 17.59 -30.87 -28.41
N PRO A 416 16.96 -31.42 -29.47
CA PRO A 416 15.55 -31.20 -29.80
C PRO A 416 14.58 -31.48 -28.65
N GLU A 417 14.89 -32.45 -27.80
CA GLU A 417 14.09 -32.83 -26.63
C GLU A 417 14.07 -31.69 -25.59
N LEU A 418 15.22 -31.07 -25.31
CA LEU A 418 15.30 -29.91 -24.42
C LEU A 418 14.59 -28.70 -25.01
N GLN A 419 14.68 -28.50 -26.33
CA GLN A 419 13.92 -27.45 -27.02
C GLN A 419 12.41 -27.68 -26.94
N HIS A 420 11.94 -28.94 -26.96
CA HIS A 420 10.53 -29.27 -26.75
C HIS A 420 10.09 -28.95 -25.31
N GLN A 421 10.84 -29.41 -24.31
CA GLN A 421 10.56 -29.14 -22.90
C GLN A 421 10.55 -27.63 -22.61
N TRP A 422 11.45 -26.87 -23.24
CA TRP A 422 11.48 -25.42 -23.15
C TRP A 422 10.18 -24.77 -23.69
N ARG A 423 9.69 -25.23 -24.84
CA ARG A 423 8.43 -24.73 -25.42
C ARG A 423 7.21 -25.09 -24.57
N GLU A 424 7.18 -26.30 -24.01
CA GLU A 424 6.12 -26.70 -23.07
C GLU A 424 6.14 -25.84 -21.80
N TRP A 425 7.33 -25.62 -21.23
CA TRP A 425 7.51 -24.73 -20.09
C TRP A 425 7.00 -23.32 -20.40
N ARG A 426 7.35 -22.75 -21.56
CA ARG A 426 6.86 -21.43 -22.00
C ARG A 426 5.33 -21.36 -22.07
N GLN A 427 4.68 -22.40 -22.59
CA GLN A 427 3.21 -22.43 -22.63
C GLN A 427 2.58 -22.47 -21.24
N GLN A 428 3.17 -23.25 -20.31
CA GLN A 428 2.71 -23.30 -18.92
C GLN A 428 2.95 -21.96 -18.21
N TYR A 429 4.11 -21.35 -18.46
CA TYR A 429 4.46 -20.04 -17.94
C TYR A 429 3.52 -18.95 -18.45
N GLN A 430 3.18 -18.94 -19.74
CA GLN A 430 2.22 -17.98 -20.30
C GLN A 430 0.83 -18.14 -19.67
N LYS A 431 0.35 -19.37 -19.48
CA LYS A 431 -0.92 -19.61 -18.77
C LYS A 431 -0.89 -19.08 -17.34
N PHE A 432 0.26 -19.22 -16.66
CA PHE A 432 0.45 -18.63 -15.35
C PHE A 432 0.42 -17.10 -15.40
N LEU A 433 1.10 -16.47 -16.35
CA LEU A 433 1.06 -15.02 -16.58
C LEU A 433 -0.37 -14.50 -16.80
N ASP A 434 -1.14 -15.19 -17.64
CA ASP A 434 -2.55 -14.84 -17.90
C ASP A 434 -3.39 -14.96 -16.62
N SER A 435 -3.11 -15.97 -15.78
CA SER A 435 -3.81 -16.16 -14.51
C SER A 435 -3.52 -15.06 -13.48
N ILE A 436 -2.30 -14.54 -13.44
CA ILE A 436 -1.92 -13.45 -12.52
C ILE A 436 -2.30 -12.07 -13.07
N ALA A 437 -2.36 -11.90 -14.40
CA ALA A 437 -2.84 -10.66 -15.02
C ALA A 437 -4.30 -10.34 -14.63
N ALA A 438 -5.11 -11.38 -14.39
CA ALA A 438 -6.48 -11.26 -13.92
C ALA A 438 -6.61 -10.89 -12.43
N LEU A 439 -5.54 -11.02 -11.64
CA LEU A 439 -5.58 -10.65 -10.22
C LEU A 439 -5.66 -9.14 -10.07
N THR A 440 -6.40 -8.65 -9.07
CA THR A 440 -6.26 -7.25 -8.65
C THR A 440 -4.81 -6.98 -8.26
N PRO A 441 -4.18 -5.88 -8.72
CA PRO A 441 -2.88 -5.46 -8.19
C PRO A 441 -2.96 -5.30 -6.68
N LEU A 442 -1.82 -5.34 -5.99
CA LEU A 442 -1.72 -5.07 -4.57
C LEU A 442 -2.55 -3.80 -4.23
N ASP A 443 -3.68 -3.97 -3.55
CA ASP A 443 -4.58 -2.87 -3.24
C ASP A 443 -3.89 -1.93 -2.25
N VAL A 444 -3.91 -0.64 -2.56
CA VAL A 444 -3.54 0.49 -1.69
C VAL A 444 -4.02 0.24 -0.27
N ARG A 445 -5.26 -0.24 -0.14
CA ARG A 445 -5.89 -0.54 1.13
C ARG A 445 -5.18 -1.69 1.81
N ALA A 446 -5.07 -2.86 1.19
CA ALA A 446 -4.38 -4.02 1.79
C ALA A 446 -2.93 -3.74 2.22
N PHE A 447 -2.23 -2.89 1.47
CA PHE A 447 -0.86 -2.46 1.72
C PHE A 447 -0.73 -1.40 2.84
N SER A 448 -1.66 -0.45 2.92
CA SER A 448 -1.69 0.63 3.94
C SER A 448 -2.55 0.30 5.16
N MET A 449 -3.18 -0.88 5.19
CA MET A 449 -4.18 -1.34 6.18
C MET A 449 -3.55 -1.69 7.54
N GLY A 450 -2.93 -0.68 8.12
CA GLY A 450 -2.46 -0.54 9.50
C GLY A 450 -2.16 0.92 9.86
N ILE A 451 -2.32 1.85 8.90
CA ILE A 451 -1.89 3.25 9.01
C ILE A 451 -3.03 4.09 8.46
N LYS A 452 -3.69 4.81 9.37
CA LYS A 452 -4.76 5.78 9.12
C LYS A 452 -5.34 5.74 7.70
N SER A 453 -6.51 5.10 7.54
CA SER A 453 -7.50 5.58 6.58
C SER A 453 -8.10 6.90 7.08
N GLU A 454 -7.25 7.90 7.31
CA GLU A 454 -7.66 9.21 6.84
C GLU A 454 -7.78 8.97 5.34
N ALA A 455 -9.02 8.90 4.84
CA ALA A 455 -9.28 9.13 3.44
C ALA A 455 -8.54 10.43 3.11
N THR A 456 -7.31 10.31 2.64
CA THR A 456 -6.48 11.46 2.33
C THR A 456 -7.28 12.17 1.28
N LYS A 457 -7.52 13.45 1.53
CA LYS A 457 -8.13 14.33 0.55
C LYS A 457 -7.29 14.41 -0.75
N ASP A 458 -6.13 13.74 -0.81
CA ASP A 458 -5.27 13.54 -1.97
C ASP A 458 -5.11 12.04 -2.27
N GLY A 459 -5.81 11.53 -3.30
CA GLY A 459 -5.61 10.19 -3.83
C GLY A 459 -4.24 9.96 -4.49
N ASP A 460 -3.53 11.04 -4.81
CA ASP A 460 -2.23 11.01 -5.49
C ASP A 460 -1.10 10.46 -4.60
N GLN A 461 -1.10 10.77 -3.30
CA GLN A 461 -0.04 10.35 -2.37
C GLN A 461 -0.07 8.84 -2.10
N SER A 462 -1.26 8.25 -1.97
CA SER A 462 -1.41 6.81 -1.74
C SER A 462 -1.01 5.98 -2.96
N MET A 463 -1.29 6.49 -4.16
CA MET A 463 -0.81 5.87 -5.41
C MET A 463 0.71 5.97 -5.54
N GLN A 464 1.34 7.04 -5.05
CA GLN A 464 2.79 7.21 -5.03
C GLN A 464 3.47 6.20 -4.10
N ASP A 465 2.98 6.04 -2.87
CA ASP A 465 3.58 5.13 -1.90
C ASP A 465 3.62 3.66 -2.39
N ILE A 466 2.63 3.22 -3.15
CA ILE A 466 2.59 1.86 -3.72
C ILE A 466 3.63 1.68 -4.80
N ARG A 467 3.86 2.69 -5.64
CA ARG A 467 4.87 2.60 -6.69
C ARG A 467 6.26 2.58 -6.08
N ASP A 468 6.50 3.44 -5.10
CA ASP A 468 7.74 3.44 -4.33
C ASP A 468 7.98 2.05 -3.72
N PHE A 469 6.92 1.37 -3.28
CA PHE A 469 6.98 0.00 -2.80
C PHE A 469 7.26 -1.03 -3.90
N GLU A 470 6.51 -1.00 -5.01
CA GLU A 470 6.75 -1.87 -6.17
C GLU A 470 8.19 -1.73 -6.67
N TYR A 471 8.73 -0.50 -6.67
CA TYR A 471 10.13 -0.25 -6.98
C TYR A 471 11.08 -0.85 -5.94
N LEU A 472 10.82 -0.63 -4.64
CA LEU A 472 11.60 -1.21 -3.55
C LEU A 472 11.68 -2.75 -3.65
N MET A 473 10.59 -3.38 -4.11
CA MET A 473 10.51 -4.82 -4.28
C MET A 473 11.10 -5.35 -5.59
N THR A 474 11.66 -4.49 -6.46
CA THR A 474 12.37 -4.97 -7.66
C THR A 474 13.58 -5.82 -7.26
N PRO A 475 13.93 -6.88 -7.98
CA PRO A 475 15.00 -7.81 -7.57
C PRO A 475 16.31 -7.10 -7.21
N VAL A 476 16.75 -6.17 -8.06
CA VAL A 476 17.98 -5.39 -7.88
C VAL A 476 17.92 -4.51 -6.62
N MET A 477 16.82 -3.79 -6.42
CA MET A 477 16.68 -2.88 -5.28
C MET A 477 16.55 -3.66 -3.98
N ARG A 478 15.74 -4.72 -3.99
CA ARG A 478 15.56 -5.63 -2.87
C ARG A 478 16.90 -6.22 -2.43
N ALA A 479 17.64 -6.83 -3.35
CA ALA A 479 18.94 -7.43 -3.04
C ALA A 479 19.93 -6.40 -2.48
N GLN A 480 19.94 -5.19 -3.04
CA GLN A 480 20.80 -4.11 -2.55
C GLN A 480 20.42 -3.64 -1.14
N ILE A 481 19.12 -3.48 -0.86
CA ILE A 481 18.61 -3.13 0.47
C ILE A 481 18.94 -4.22 1.48
N GLU A 482 18.66 -5.48 1.14
CA GLU A 482 18.90 -6.61 2.04
C GLU A 482 20.39 -6.71 2.40
N LYS A 483 21.27 -6.49 1.42
CA LYS A 483 22.72 -6.39 1.62
C LYS A 483 23.12 -5.20 2.48
N ASP A 484 22.56 -4.01 2.25
CA ASP A 484 22.98 -2.80 2.95
C ASP A 484 22.52 -2.76 4.41
N PHE A 485 21.35 -3.33 4.71
CA PHE A 485 20.78 -3.37 6.07
C PHE A 485 21.06 -4.68 6.80
N GLY A 486 21.58 -5.71 6.12
CA GLY A 486 21.87 -7.01 6.75
C GLY A 486 20.61 -7.78 7.17
N ILE A 487 19.49 -7.56 6.49
CA ILE A 487 18.19 -8.20 6.77
C ILE A 487 17.56 -8.75 5.50
N GLN A 488 16.72 -9.78 5.62
CA GLN A 488 15.89 -10.25 4.52
C GLN A 488 14.52 -9.57 4.59
N LEU A 489 14.09 -8.85 3.55
CA LEU A 489 12.82 -8.12 3.56
C LEU A 489 11.62 -9.09 3.68
N ALA A 490 11.75 -10.31 3.15
CA ALA A 490 10.78 -11.41 3.32
C ALA A 490 10.48 -11.73 4.79
N THR A 491 11.37 -11.39 5.72
CA THR A 491 11.17 -11.67 7.15
C THR A 491 10.34 -10.59 7.86
N LEU A 492 10.11 -9.46 7.20
CA LEU A 492 9.25 -8.38 7.69
C LEU A 492 7.83 -8.57 7.17
N SER A 493 6.84 -8.24 7.98
CA SER A 493 5.44 -8.14 7.55
C SER A 493 5.26 -6.98 6.55
N LEU A 494 4.22 -7.03 5.71
CA LEU A 494 3.95 -5.94 4.75
C LEU A 494 3.84 -4.54 5.42
N PRO A 495 3.19 -4.37 6.59
CA PRO A 495 3.19 -3.09 7.29
C PRO A 495 4.60 -2.63 7.68
N GLU A 496 5.46 -3.53 8.15
CA GLU A 496 6.85 -3.20 8.51
C GLU A 496 7.67 -2.81 7.28
N GLN A 497 7.47 -3.48 6.15
CA GLN A 497 8.13 -3.09 4.89
C GLN A 497 7.63 -1.74 4.38
N TYR A 498 6.37 -1.39 4.60
CA TYR A 498 5.87 -0.05 4.29
C TYR A 498 6.50 1.02 5.18
N TYR A 499 6.66 0.75 6.48
CA TYR A 499 7.36 1.66 7.38
C TYR A 499 8.84 1.79 7.03
N PHE A 500 9.46 0.68 6.64
CA PHE A 500 10.79 0.67 6.09
C PHE A 500 10.89 1.53 4.82
N LEU A 501 9.93 1.39 3.90
CA LEU A 501 9.84 2.22 2.70
C LEU A 501 9.75 3.71 3.04
N LYS A 502 8.84 4.08 3.95
CA LYS A 502 8.69 5.46 4.43
C LYS A 502 9.98 6.01 5.01
N PHE A 503 10.69 5.20 5.79
CA PHE A 503 12.00 5.55 6.32
C PHE A 503 13.01 5.79 5.18
N VAL A 504 13.25 4.79 4.31
CA VAL A 504 14.29 4.89 3.28
C VAL A 504 14.03 5.93 2.19
N LYS A 505 12.76 6.30 1.97
CA LYS A 505 12.39 7.31 0.96
C LYS A 505 12.46 8.74 1.48
N THR A 506 12.40 8.95 2.79
CA THR A 506 12.40 10.29 3.41
C THR A 506 13.71 10.64 4.10
N ARG A 507 14.44 9.65 4.63
CA ARG A 507 15.70 9.87 5.35
C ARG A 507 16.87 9.98 4.38
N ASN A 508 17.72 10.98 4.63
CA ASN A 508 18.97 11.16 3.89
C ASN A 508 19.95 9.99 4.11
N MET A 509 21.00 9.93 3.30
CA MET A 509 22.01 8.87 3.36
C MET A 509 22.70 8.73 4.72
N GLN A 510 22.92 9.84 5.44
CA GLN A 510 23.61 9.82 6.74
C GLN A 510 22.74 9.15 7.81
N ASN A 511 21.48 9.56 7.92
CA ASN A 511 20.54 9.00 8.88
C ASN A 511 20.22 7.54 8.53
N ALA A 512 20.10 7.22 7.25
CA ALA A 512 19.97 5.84 6.80
C ALA A 512 21.18 4.98 7.18
N GLY A 513 22.40 5.53 7.08
CA GLY A 513 23.64 4.85 7.47
C GLY A 513 23.70 4.48 8.96
N LEU A 514 23.17 5.33 9.85
CA LEU A 514 23.05 5.00 11.27
C LEU A 514 22.15 3.79 11.49
N VAL A 515 21.01 3.75 10.78
CA VAL A 515 20.06 2.63 10.89
C VAL A 515 20.58 1.37 10.21
N GLN A 516 21.39 1.48 9.15
CA GLN A 516 22.11 0.33 8.59
C GLN A 516 23.03 -0.29 9.63
N LEU A 517 23.89 0.50 10.29
CA LEU A 517 24.78 0.01 11.33
C LEU A 517 24.00 -0.61 12.49
N PHE A 518 22.89 0.02 12.88
CA PHE A 518 21.98 -0.50 13.89
C PHE A 518 21.37 -1.85 13.48
N ALA A 519 20.88 -1.97 12.25
CA ALA A 519 20.33 -3.22 11.72
C ALA A 519 21.40 -4.32 11.59
N TRP A 520 22.64 -3.98 11.21
CA TRP A 520 23.76 -4.92 11.23
C TRP A 520 24.10 -5.41 12.64
N ARG A 521 24.01 -4.54 13.65
CA ARG A 521 24.32 -4.87 15.05
C ARG A 521 23.23 -5.71 15.72
N PHE A 522 21.97 -5.36 15.48
CA PHE A 522 20.81 -5.90 16.21
C PHE A 522 19.88 -6.77 15.36
N GLY A 523 20.15 -6.91 14.07
CA GLY A 523 19.40 -7.74 13.14
C GLY A 523 17.96 -7.29 12.92
N ARG A 524 17.14 -8.26 12.52
CA ARG A 524 15.71 -8.10 12.25
C ARG A 524 14.96 -7.44 13.41
N ASP A 525 15.14 -7.94 14.64
CA ASP A 525 14.34 -7.50 15.78
C ASP A 525 14.65 -6.06 16.21
N GLY A 526 15.93 -5.67 16.10
CA GLY A 526 16.32 -4.26 16.26
C GLY A 526 15.63 -3.38 15.22
N LEU A 527 15.78 -3.69 13.93
CA LEU A 527 15.19 -2.90 12.86
C LEU A 527 13.66 -2.82 12.97
N ARG A 528 12.98 -3.92 13.31
CA ARG A 528 11.53 -3.95 13.57
C ARG A 528 11.14 -3.00 14.70
N THR A 529 11.90 -3.01 15.80
CA THR A 529 11.67 -2.13 16.95
C THR A 529 11.84 -0.67 16.55
N PHE A 530 12.94 -0.36 15.85
CA PHE A 530 13.21 0.98 15.33
C PHE A 530 12.06 1.48 14.43
N LEU A 531 11.71 0.71 13.39
CA LEU A 531 10.65 1.08 12.44
C LEU A 531 9.28 1.22 13.10
N SER A 532 8.99 0.39 14.10
CA SER A 532 7.73 0.45 14.84
C SER A 532 7.60 1.73 15.65
N LEU A 533 8.71 2.40 16.00
CA LEU A 533 8.74 3.57 16.88
C LEU A 533 9.00 4.88 16.13
N GLU A 534 9.67 4.82 14.97
CA GLU A 534 10.08 5.94 14.11
C GLU A 534 8.92 6.84 13.59
N HIS A 535 7.65 6.51 13.89
CA HIS A 535 6.50 7.36 13.54
C HIS A 535 6.57 8.77 14.11
N ASP A 536 7.21 8.91 15.27
CA ASP A 536 7.51 10.20 15.88
C ASP A 536 9.03 10.41 15.79
N GLN A 537 9.47 11.50 15.15
CA GLN A 537 10.90 11.78 14.90
C GLN A 537 11.78 11.69 16.15
N ASP A 538 11.24 12.04 17.32
CA ASP A 538 11.93 11.99 18.61
C ASP A 538 12.16 10.56 19.13
N MET A 539 11.46 9.56 18.59
CA MET A 539 11.48 8.18 19.08
C MET A 539 12.57 7.33 18.45
N GLY A 540 12.98 7.64 17.22
CA GLY A 540 14.12 6.99 16.56
C GLY A 540 15.41 7.19 17.36
N ASP A 541 15.68 8.44 17.73
CA ASP A 541 16.85 8.82 18.53
C ASP A 541 16.83 8.12 19.89
N LYS A 542 15.67 8.05 20.56
CA LYS A 542 15.52 7.33 21.83
C LYS A 542 15.85 5.83 21.73
N ILE A 543 15.60 5.19 20.59
CA ILE A 543 15.93 3.77 20.39
C ILE A 543 17.42 3.57 20.12
N LEU A 544 18.05 4.50 19.41
CA LEU A 544 19.50 4.52 19.29
C LEU A 544 20.16 4.72 20.66
N ASP A 545 19.66 5.68 21.46
CA ASP A 545 20.12 5.92 22.83
C ASP A 545 19.90 4.71 23.75
N LEU A 546 18.75 4.04 23.64
CA LEU A 546 18.46 2.82 24.39
C LEU A 546 19.49 1.73 24.08
N ALA A 547 19.89 1.59 22.82
CA ALA A 547 20.86 0.58 22.39
C ALA A 547 22.30 0.85 22.85
N ASP A 548 22.64 2.10 23.14
CA ASP A 548 23.95 2.47 23.69
C ASP A 548 24.00 2.41 25.23
N LYS A 549 22.84 2.33 25.89
CA LYS A 549 22.71 2.32 27.35
C LYS A 549 22.85 0.95 28.00
N TYR A 550 22.50 -0.12 27.28
CA TYR A 550 22.55 -1.50 27.78
C TYR A 550 23.60 -2.31 27.03
N ASP A 551 24.07 -3.38 27.68
CA ASP A 551 24.96 -4.34 27.02
C ASP A 551 24.25 -5.02 25.84
N GLU A 552 25.03 -5.41 24.84
CA GLU A 552 24.48 -5.89 23.56
C GLU A 552 23.57 -7.13 23.71
N ALA A 553 23.87 -8.02 24.66
CA ALA A 553 23.04 -9.19 24.93
C ALA A 553 21.67 -8.81 25.49
N ASP A 554 21.64 -7.84 26.40
CA ASP A 554 20.43 -7.40 27.09
C ASP A 554 19.51 -6.63 26.15
N ILE A 555 20.06 -5.70 25.35
CA ILE A 555 19.25 -4.95 24.40
C ILE A 555 18.73 -5.85 23.27
N LYS A 556 19.50 -6.85 22.83
CA LYS A 556 19.02 -7.85 21.87
C LYS A 556 17.81 -8.60 22.42
N LEU A 557 17.85 -8.99 23.69
CA LEU A 557 16.72 -9.64 24.34
C LEU A 557 15.51 -8.69 24.43
N ILE A 558 15.71 -7.42 24.80
CA ILE A 558 14.64 -6.41 24.84
C ILE A 558 13.97 -6.25 23.47
N PHE A 559 14.77 -6.09 22.40
CA PHE A 559 14.25 -5.98 21.03
C PHE A 559 13.54 -7.25 20.57
N GLN A 560 14.07 -8.42 20.91
CA GLN A 560 13.41 -9.70 20.64
C GLN A 560 12.03 -9.75 21.32
N LYS A 561 11.93 -9.41 22.61
CA LYS A 561 10.65 -9.40 23.35
C LYS A 561 9.65 -8.40 22.79
N TYR A 562 10.12 -7.24 22.34
CA TYR A 562 9.27 -6.29 21.62
C TYR A 562 8.80 -6.85 20.26
N GLY A 563 9.68 -7.50 19.50
CA GLY A 563 9.32 -8.19 18.26
C GLY A 563 8.21 -9.22 18.46
N GLU A 564 8.26 -9.98 19.56
CA GLU A 564 7.20 -10.93 19.93
C GLU A 564 5.84 -10.25 20.22
N ILE A 565 5.83 -9.03 20.77
CA ILE A 565 4.61 -8.21 20.95
C ILE A 565 4.03 -7.77 19.60
N VAL A 566 4.89 -7.39 18.65
CA VAL A 566 4.47 -7.02 17.29
C VAL A 566 3.86 -8.22 16.56
N ASP A 567 4.48 -9.40 16.70
CA ASP A 567 3.96 -10.65 16.12
C ASP A 567 2.60 -11.03 16.73
N ALA A 568 2.47 -11.00 18.07
CA ALA A 568 1.21 -11.28 18.75
C ALA A 568 0.09 -10.31 18.32
N SER A 569 0.42 -9.03 18.15
CA SER A 569 -0.52 -8.01 17.67
C SER A 569 -0.94 -8.24 16.21
N THR A 570 -0.02 -8.69 15.36
CA THR A 570 -0.30 -8.99 13.94
C THR A 570 -1.23 -10.20 13.81
N HIS A 571 -0.96 -11.29 14.53
CA HIS A 571 -1.85 -12.44 14.55
C HIS A 571 -3.26 -12.09 15.08
N LEU A 572 -3.33 -11.22 16.10
CA LEU A 572 -4.61 -10.71 16.58
C LEU A 572 -5.33 -9.88 15.50
N ARG A 573 -4.61 -9.06 14.73
CA ARG A 573 -5.19 -8.27 13.62
C ARG A 573 -5.88 -9.19 12.60
N GLU A 574 -5.15 -10.18 12.10
CA GLU A 574 -5.63 -11.14 11.11
C GLU A 574 -6.86 -11.89 11.65
N TYR A 575 -6.79 -12.33 12.90
CA TYR A 575 -7.88 -13.00 13.57
C TYR A 575 -9.13 -12.12 13.68
N LEU A 576 -8.99 -10.88 14.16
CA LEU A 576 -10.10 -9.93 14.27
C LEU A 576 -10.69 -9.62 12.89
N ARG A 577 -9.88 -9.50 11.83
CA ARG A 577 -10.38 -9.33 10.46
C ARG A 577 -11.21 -10.52 10.00
N ASP A 578 -10.74 -11.74 10.22
CA ASP A 578 -11.48 -12.96 9.88
C ASP A 578 -12.79 -13.10 10.64
N ILE A 579 -12.91 -12.45 11.81
CA ILE A 579 -14.17 -12.33 12.54
C ILE A 579 -15.05 -11.25 11.90
N PHE A 580 -14.55 -10.02 11.78
CA PHE A 580 -15.34 -8.85 11.44
C PHE A 580 -15.68 -8.73 9.95
N HIS A 581 -14.94 -9.36 9.03
CA HIS A 581 -15.28 -9.39 7.61
C HIS A 581 -16.64 -10.04 7.31
N LYS A 582 -17.17 -10.85 8.23
CA LYS A 582 -18.47 -11.52 8.08
C LYS A 582 -19.64 -10.72 8.67
N ASP A 583 -19.37 -9.63 9.38
CA ASP A 583 -20.40 -8.87 10.11
C ASP A 583 -20.43 -7.41 9.64
N ILE A 584 -21.48 -7.05 8.91
CA ILE A 584 -21.63 -5.78 8.16
C ILE A 584 -21.58 -4.53 9.08
N GLN A 585 -21.66 -4.71 10.40
CA GLN A 585 -21.70 -3.61 11.38
C GLN A 585 -20.32 -3.15 11.90
N TYR A 586 -19.23 -3.88 11.67
CA TYR A 586 -17.90 -3.49 12.15
C TYR A 586 -17.05 -2.89 11.04
N SER A 587 -16.70 -1.61 11.18
CA SER A 587 -15.77 -0.95 10.25
C SER A 587 -14.35 -1.47 10.48
N GLU A 588 -13.63 -1.81 9.41
CA GLU A 588 -12.21 -2.19 9.40
C GLU A 588 -11.31 -1.24 10.22
N GLY A 589 -11.65 0.05 10.26
CA GLY A 589 -10.96 1.04 11.09
C GLY A 589 -11.07 0.84 12.61
N ALA A 590 -11.95 -0.03 13.10
CA ALA A 590 -12.04 -0.39 14.52
C ALA A 590 -10.95 -1.39 14.95
N VAL A 591 -10.66 -2.37 14.08
CA VAL A 591 -9.58 -3.35 14.31
C VAL A 591 -8.24 -2.63 14.40
N GLU A 592 -7.95 -1.74 13.45
CA GLU A 592 -6.68 -1.01 13.45
C GLU A 592 -6.49 -0.14 14.68
N LYS A 593 -7.54 0.50 15.19
CA LYS A 593 -7.46 1.27 16.45
C LYS A 593 -7.14 0.39 17.66
N ILE A 594 -7.58 -0.86 17.67
CA ILE A 594 -7.24 -1.81 18.74
C ILE A 594 -5.76 -2.16 18.64
N ILE A 595 -5.31 -2.55 17.44
CA ILE A 595 -3.90 -2.94 17.22
C ILE A 595 -2.95 -1.76 17.48
N GLU A 596 -3.30 -0.56 17.04
CA GLU A 596 -2.51 0.66 17.28
C GLU A 596 -2.36 0.93 18.78
N ARG A 597 -3.43 0.79 19.58
CA ARG A 597 -3.35 0.97 21.04
C ARG A 597 -2.48 -0.09 21.71
N LEU A 598 -2.50 -1.32 21.22
CA LEU A 598 -1.65 -2.39 21.75
C LEU A 598 -0.18 -2.12 21.45
N LEU A 599 0.14 -1.81 20.20
CA LEU A 599 1.49 -1.43 19.81
C LEU A 599 1.96 -0.19 20.59
N GLN A 600 1.11 0.84 20.72
CA GLN A 600 1.42 2.06 21.47
C GLN A 600 1.80 1.78 22.93
N ARG A 601 1.09 0.88 23.62
CA ARG A 601 1.44 0.53 25.00
C ARG A 601 2.80 -0.18 25.09
N GLY A 602 3.12 -1.04 24.13
CA GLY A 602 4.46 -1.63 24.02
C GLY A 602 5.54 -0.57 23.77
N ARG A 603 5.24 0.46 22.96
CA ARG A 603 6.13 1.59 22.70
C ARG A 603 6.37 2.42 23.97
N ASP A 604 5.30 2.77 24.68
CA ASP A 604 5.36 3.56 25.91
C ASP A 604 6.24 2.89 26.99
N LEU A 605 6.24 1.54 27.04
CA LEU A 605 7.14 0.77 27.89
C LEU A 605 8.61 0.98 27.48
N LEU A 606 8.96 0.79 26.21
CA LEU A 606 10.33 1.02 25.73
C LEU A 606 10.80 2.47 25.97
N ILE A 607 9.92 3.46 25.75
CA ILE A 607 10.22 4.88 25.97
C ILE A 607 10.50 5.17 27.44
N LYS A 608 9.66 4.65 28.35
CA LYS A 608 9.85 4.76 29.80
C LYS A 608 11.24 4.28 30.21
N TYR A 609 11.77 3.22 29.58
CA TYR A 609 13.09 2.68 29.90
C TYR A 609 14.26 3.39 29.20
N ALA A 610 14.02 4.04 28.06
CA ALA A 610 14.99 4.99 27.51
C ALA A 610 15.23 6.12 28.53
N ASP A 611 14.14 6.66 29.09
CA ASP A 611 14.16 7.80 30.00
C ASP A 611 14.58 7.47 31.46
N SER A 612 14.66 6.18 31.86
CA SER A 612 14.98 5.76 33.24
C SER A 612 16.00 4.61 33.33
N HIS A 613 16.88 4.57 34.33
CA HIS A 613 17.84 3.46 34.54
C HIS A 613 17.14 2.32 35.29
N VAL A 614 16.58 1.36 34.56
CA VAL A 614 15.93 0.15 35.09
C VAL A 614 16.76 -1.05 34.64
N ASP A 615 16.84 -2.11 35.44
CA ASP A 615 17.58 -3.31 35.03
C ASP A 615 16.88 -4.04 33.85
N SER A 616 17.68 -4.69 33.01
CA SER A 616 17.22 -5.36 31.78
C SER A 616 16.28 -6.54 32.05
N GLU A 617 16.40 -7.20 33.20
CA GLU A 617 15.55 -8.32 33.62
C GLU A 617 14.12 -7.85 33.90
N SER A 618 13.97 -6.73 34.60
CA SER A 618 12.67 -6.10 34.86
C SER A 618 11.99 -5.64 33.56
N ILE A 619 12.76 -5.10 32.61
CA ILE A 619 12.24 -4.69 31.30
C ILE A 619 11.71 -5.89 30.52
N THR A 620 12.52 -6.95 30.43
CA THR A 620 12.16 -8.19 29.74
C THR A 620 10.89 -8.78 30.34
N LYS A 621 10.80 -8.83 31.67
CA LYS A 621 9.63 -9.36 32.38
C LYS A 621 8.37 -8.53 32.14
N GLU A 622 8.46 -7.19 32.13
CA GLU A 622 7.30 -6.34 31.81
C GLU A 622 6.84 -6.51 30.35
N LEU A 623 7.76 -6.67 29.39
CA LEU A 623 7.43 -6.96 27.99
C LEU A 623 6.80 -8.35 27.81
N GLU A 624 7.31 -9.38 28.49
CA GLU A 624 6.73 -10.73 28.47
C GLU A 624 5.32 -10.76 29.03
N LEU A 625 5.10 -10.10 30.17
CA LEU A 625 3.76 -9.96 30.75
C LEU A 625 2.82 -9.24 29.78
N TYR A 626 3.30 -8.20 29.10
CA TYR A 626 2.48 -7.48 28.13
C TYR A 626 2.14 -8.32 26.89
N ARG A 627 3.07 -9.15 26.40
CA ARG A 627 2.81 -10.12 25.34
C ARG A 627 1.72 -11.12 25.76
N ALA A 628 1.81 -11.66 26.99
CA ALA A 628 0.82 -12.60 27.51
C ALA A 628 -0.59 -11.98 27.56
N ASP A 629 -0.70 -10.69 27.88
CA ASP A 629 -1.97 -9.95 27.86
C ASP A 629 -2.61 -9.91 26.46
N ILE A 630 -1.80 -9.67 25.41
CA ILE A 630 -2.27 -9.62 24.02
C ILE A 630 -2.79 -10.99 23.59
N LEU A 631 -2.06 -12.06 23.91
CA LEU A 631 -2.44 -13.42 23.55
C LEU A 631 -3.73 -13.85 24.24
N LEU A 632 -3.90 -13.53 25.52
CA LEU A 632 -5.14 -13.86 26.21
C LEU A 632 -6.32 -13.00 25.76
N PHE A 633 -6.09 -11.73 25.41
CA PHE A 633 -7.13 -10.93 24.76
C PHE A 633 -7.60 -11.61 23.47
N ALA A 634 -6.68 -12.13 22.63
CA ALA A 634 -7.01 -12.87 21.42
C ALA A 634 -7.81 -14.15 21.71
N ASP A 635 -7.40 -14.92 22.71
CA ASP A 635 -8.05 -16.17 23.12
C ASP A 635 -9.47 -15.95 23.67
N THR A 636 -9.68 -14.83 24.37
CA THR A 636 -11.02 -14.42 24.83
C THR A 636 -11.97 -14.23 23.64
N PHE A 637 -11.53 -13.57 22.57
CA PHE A 637 -12.32 -13.44 21.34
C PHE A 637 -12.49 -14.78 20.62
N ARG A 638 -11.47 -15.65 20.64
CA ARG A 638 -11.53 -17.01 20.08
C ARG A 638 -12.61 -17.85 20.72
N THR A 639 -12.64 -17.84 22.03
CA THR A 639 -13.59 -18.61 22.82
C THR A 639 -15.02 -18.09 22.66
N LEU A 640 -15.21 -16.77 22.65
CA LEU A 640 -16.54 -16.16 22.42
C LEU A 640 -17.13 -16.52 21.03
N ARG A 641 -16.30 -16.91 20.06
CA ARG A 641 -16.72 -17.33 18.71
C ARG A 641 -16.92 -18.84 18.58
N ALA A 642 -16.05 -19.65 19.19
CA ALA A 642 -16.02 -21.11 19.03
C ALA A 642 -17.27 -21.81 19.59
N THR A 643 -17.95 -21.20 20.57
CA THR A 643 -19.10 -21.80 21.24
C THR A 643 -20.40 -21.81 20.41
N GLY A 644 -20.45 -21.28 19.18
CA GLY A 644 -21.53 -21.54 18.21
C GLY A 644 -22.94 -21.02 18.54
N LYS A 645 -23.20 -20.63 19.78
CA LYS A 645 -24.14 -19.66 20.34
C LYS A 645 -23.57 -19.39 21.77
N LEU A 646 -24.08 -18.49 22.62
CA LEU A 646 -25.30 -18.81 23.36
C LEU A 646 -25.59 -20.34 23.38
N SER A 647 -24.69 -21.16 23.95
CA SER A 647 -24.70 -22.65 24.04
C SER A 647 -23.90 -23.36 22.93
N GLU A 648 -23.09 -24.37 23.21
CA GLU A 648 -22.72 -25.08 24.45
C GLU A 648 -21.39 -25.80 24.12
N GLU A 649 -20.53 -26.00 25.12
CA GLU A 649 -19.23 -26.73 25.10
C GLU A 649 -17.95 -25.86 25.10
N GLN A 650 -17.52 -25.60 26.35
CA GLN A 650 -16.15 -25.47 26.90
C GLN A 650 -15.16 -24.46 26.29
N LEU A 651 -14.79 -23.48 27.11
CA LEU A 651 -13.66 -22.56 26.89
C LEU A 651 -12.34 -23.33 26.76
N TRP A 652 -11.62 -23.20 25.65
CA TRP A 652 -10.31 -23.83 25.45
C TRP A 652 -9.18 -22.80 25.56
N PHE A 653 -8.70 -22.56 26.77
CA PHE A 653 -7.47 -21.79 27.08
C PHE A 653 -6.17 -22.52 26.67
N ARG A 654 -6.25 -23.69 26.01
CA ARG A 654 -5.12 -24.57 25.68
C ARG A 654 -4.21 -24.05 24.57
N ASP A 655 -4.59 -22.97 23.88
CA ASP A 655 -3.83 -22.42 22.75
C ASP A 655 -2.78 -21.38 23.19
N ILE A 656 -2.75 -20.99 24.47
CA ILE A 656 -1.70 -20.16 25.06
C ILE A 656 -0.70 -21.11 25.71
N THR A 657 0.54 -21.10 25.23
CA THR A 657 1.63 -21.87 25.86
C THR A 657 1.67 -21.52 27.35
N ASP A 658 1.60 -22.54 28.21
CA ASP A 658 1.73 -22.45 29.66
C ASP A 658 0.58 -21.72 30.41
N THR A 659 -0.62 -21.54 29.83
CA THR A 659 -1.80 -21.00 30.55
C THR A 659 -2.93 -22.02 30.66
N GLU A 660 -3.56 -22.13 31.84
CA GLU A 660 -4.64 -23.10 32.07
C GLU A 660 -5.79 -22.46 32.89
N LEU A 661 -7.04 -22.60 32.42
CA LEU A 661 -8.22 -22.34 33.25
C LEU A 661 -8.72 -23.66 33.82
N THR A 662 -8.68 -23.79 35.14
CA THR A 662 -9.17 -24.98 35.85
C THR A 662 -10.32 -24.62 36.76
N THR A 663 -11.29 -25.53 36.85
CA THR A 663 -12.36 -25.46 37.85
C THR A 663 -12.01 -26.45 38.95
N LYS A 664 -11.94 -25.98 40.19
CA LYS A 664 -11.66 -26.80 41.37
C LYS A 664 -12.75 -26.60 42.42
N SER A 665 -13.30 -27.72 42.89
CA SER A 665 -14.02 -27.77 44.16
C SER A 665 -13.04 -27.63 45.34
N PHE A 666 -13.57 -27.41 46.54
CA PHE A 666 -12.75 -27.30 47.74
C PHE A 666 -11.82 -28.52 47.95
N ASP A 667 -12.32 -29.74 47.74
CA ASP A 667 -11.56 -30.98 47.96
C ASP A 667 -10.41 -31.18 46.94
N GLU A 668 -10.43 -30.42 45.84
CA GLU A 668 -9.42 -30.46 44.77
C GLU A 668 -8.33 -29.37 44.93
N LEU A 669 -8.51 -28.44 45.87
CA LEU A 669 -7.51 -27.41 46.19
C LEU A 669 -6.42 -27.97 47.10
N ILE A 670 -5.18 -28.00 46.59
CA ILE A 670 -4.00 -28.36 47.38
C ILE A 670 -3.58 -27.21 48.31
N ASP A 671 -2.84 -27.51 49.37
CA ASP A 671 -2.46 -26.53 50.39
C ASP A 671 -1.65 -25.35 49.84
N SER A 672 -0.83 -25.58 48.81
CA SER A 672 -0.09 -24.51 48.12
C SER A 672 -1.01 -23.54 47.38
N ASP A 673 -2.06 -24.05 46.72
CA ASP A 673 -3.05 -23.22 46.03
C ASP A 673 -3.79 -22.34 47.04
N LYS A 674 -4.21 -22.94 48.17
CA LYS A 674 -4.88 -22.21 49.27
C LYS A 674 -3.99 -21.11 49.83
N ALA A 675 -2.69 -21.38 50.02
CA ALA A 675 -1.74 -20.37 50.49
C ALA A 675 -1.61 -19.18 49.52
N ILE A 676 -1.49 -19.44 48.22
CA ILE A 676 -1.41 -18.41 47.18
C ILE A 676 -2.70 -17.59 47.14
N MET A 677 -3.85 -18.25 47.15
CA MET A 677 -5.16 -17.58 47.12
C MET A 677 -5.37 -16.67 48.33
N ARG A 678 -4.96 -17.11 49.54
CA ARG A 678 -4.99 -16.27 50.76
C ARG A 678 -4.14 -15.02 50.63
N GLN A 679 -2.92 -15.19 50.15
CA GLN A 679 -2.01 -14.06 49.93
C GLN A 679 -2.61 -13.06 48.95
N MET A 680 -3.04 -13.53 47.78
CA MET A 680 -3.68 -12.69 46.76
C MET A 680 -4.92 -11.97 47.28
N PHE A 681 -5.72 -12.63 48.12
CA PHE A 681 -6.93 -12.04 48.69
C PHE A 681 -6.63 -10.83 49.56
N VAL A 682 -5.64 -10.94 50.45
CA VAL A 682 -5.23 -9.87 51.37
C VAL A 682 -4.58 -8.73 50.60
N GLU A 683 -3.58 -9.03 49.76
CA GLU A 683 -2.83 -8.03 48.98
C GLU A 683 -3.76 -7.15 48.13
N ASN A 684 -4.77 -7.76 47.51
CA ASN A 684 -5.73 -7.02 46.69
C ASN A 684 -6.54 -6.02 47.50
N ARG A 685 -6.95 -6.37 48.72
CA ARG A 685 -7.79 -5.52 49.56
C ARG A 685 -6.99 -4.41 50.22
N GLU A 686 -5.78 -4.70 50.68
CA GLU A 686 -4.85 -3.69 51.21
C GLU A 686 -4.57 -2.60 50.18
N ARG A 687 -4.23 -3.01 48.94
CA ARG A 687 -4.02 -2.08 47.83
C ARG A 687 -5.28 -1.28 47.49
N ASP A 688 -6.45 -1.90 47.56
CA ASP A 688 -7.73 -1.26 47.22
C ASP A 688 -8.23 -0.31 48.31
N GLY A 689 -7.44 -0.09 49.36
CA GLY A 689 -7.76 0.83 50.44
C GLY A 689 -8.82 0.30 51.38
N TYR A 690 -8.99 -1.03 51.49
CA TYR A 690 -9.92 -1.61 52.45
C TYR A 690 -9.41 -1.38 53.88
N PRO A 691 -10.27 -0.97 54.82
CA PRO A 691 -9.89 -0.84 56.23
C PRO A 691 -9.49 -2.19 56.84
N THR A 692 -8.55 -2.20 57.79
CA THR A 692 -8.03 -3.43 58.42
C THR A 692 -9.12 -4.32 59.00
N LYS A 693 -10.14 -3.74 59.68
CA LYS A 693 -11.27 -4.50 60.22
C LYS A 693 -12.11 -5.15 59.12
N LEU A 694 -12.26 -4.50 57.96
CA LEU A 694 -12.97 -5.06 56.82
C LEU A 694 -12.17 -6.15 56.12
N ILE A 695 -10.85 -5.98 56.01
CA ILE A 695 -9.95 -7.04 55.51
C ILE A 695 -10.11 -8.28 56.38
N GLU A 696 -10.06 -8.13 57.71
CA GLU A 696 -10.21 -9.26 58.63
C GLU A 696 -11.58 -9.94 58.50
N ALA A 697 -12.68 -9.16 58.49
CA ALA A 697 -14.03 -9.70 58.37
C ALA A 697 -14.26 -10.43 57.03
N THR A 698 -13.81 -9.85 55.92
CA THR A 698 -13.92 -10.47 54.59
C THR A 698 -12.98 -11.67 54.43
N ARG A 699 -11.80 -11.64 55.08
CA ARG A 699 -10.89 -12.80 55.13
C ARG A 699 -11.52 -13.96 55.88
N GLN A 700 -12.15 -13.73 57.03
CA GLN A 700 -12.83 -14.80 57.77
C GLN A 700 -13.95 -15.45 56.95
N LYS A 701 -14.71 -14.64 56.19
CA LYS A 701 -15.70 -15.17 55.24
C LYS A 701 -15.02 -15.99 54.14
N PHE A 702 -13.91 -15.51 53.59
CA PHE A 702 -13.14 -16.25 52.58
C PHE A 702 -12.55 -17.57 53.10
N GLU A 703 -11.99 -17.59 54.31
CA GLU A 703 -11.52 -18.82 54.95
C GLU A 703 -12.67 -19.81 55.12
N SER A 704 -13.87 -19.34 55.49
CA SER A 704 -15.04 -20.23 55.56
C SER A 704 -15.40 -20.87 54.21
N TYR A 705 -15.05 -20.25 53.08
CA TYR A 705 -15.19 -20.85 51.74
C TYR A 705 -14.07 -21.83 51.40
N LEU A 706 -12.90 -21.62 51.97
CA LEU A 706 -11.81 -22.57 51.91
C LEU A 706 -12.01 -23.74 52.89
N ASP A 707 -13.08 -23.75 53.68
CA ASP A 707 -13.40 -24.81 54.66
C ASP A 707 -14.76 -25.50 54.40
N ASN A 708 -15.57 -25.04 53.43
CA ASN A 708 -16.93 -25.52 53.17
C ASN A 708 -17.12 -26.01 51.72
N PRO A 709 -17.71 -27.21 51.49
CA PRO A 709 -17.91 -27.81 50.17
C PRO A 709 -18.92 -27.09 49.23
N GLU A 710 -19.62 -26.05 49.68
CA GLU A 710 -20.55 -25.33 48.80
C GLU A 710 -19.79 -24.39 47.84
N GLY A 711 -19.87 -24.64 46.53
CA GLY A 711 -19.34 -23.78 45.47
C GLY A 711 -18.05 -24.28 44.79
N GLN A 712 -17.64 -23.58 43.73
CA GLN A 712 -16.48 -23.91 42.90
C GLN A 712 -15.61 -22.69 42.68
N PHE A 713 -14.29 -22.91 42.61
CA PHE A 713 -13.30 -21.91 42.25
C PHE A 713 -12.88 -22.10 40.80
N TYR A 714 -12.89 -21.00 40.04
CA TYR A 714 -12.27 -20.94 38.73
C TYR A 714 -10.89 -20.32 38.92
N LEU A 715 -9.84 -21.06 38.58
CA LEU A 715 -8.45 -20.67 38.71
C LEU A 715 -7.84 -20.50 37.32
N LEU A 716 -7.30 -19.31 37.05
CA LEU A 716 -6.45 -19.07 35.90
C LEU A 716 -4.98 -19.20 36.33
N THR A 717 -4.23 -20.10 35.71
CA THR A 717 -2.79 -20.29 35.94
C THR A 717 -1.99 -19.87 34.71
N HIS A 718 -0.78 -19.36 34.93
CA HIS A 718 0.21 -19.04 33.89
C HIS A 718 1.60 -19.48 34.37
N ASN A 719 2.34 -20.26 33.57
CA ASN A 719 3.59 -20.92 33.96
C ASN A 719 3.45 -21.76 35.24
N GLY A 720 2.28 -22.38 35.44
CA GLY A 720 1.97 -23.17 36.65
C GLY A 720 1.63 -22.35 37.90
N GLU A 721 1.61 -21.01 37.82
CA GLU A 721 1.26 -20.14 38.95
C GLU A 721 -0.16 -19.57 38.82
N ILE A 722 -0.92 -19.54 39.93
CA ILE A 722 -2.26 -18.91 39.95
C ILE A 722 -2.12 -17.40 39.77
N VAL A 723 -2.71 -16.89 38.69
CA VAL A 723 -2.71 -15.47 38.32
C VAL A 723 -4.05 -14.78 38.61
N ALA A 724 -5.17 -15.50 38.54
CA ALA A 724 -6.48 -14.99 38.93
C ALA A 724 -7.40 -16.11 39.44
N PHE A 725 -8.36 -15.75 40.28
CA PHE A 725 -9.42 -16.67 40.69
C PHE A 725 -10.74 -15.96 41.00
N VAL A 726 -11.85 -16.70 40.90
CA VAL A 726 -13.20 -16.28 41.28
C VAL A 726 -14.00 -17.47 41.79
N ARG A 727 -14.89 -17.26 42.75
CA ARG A 727 -15.76 -18.30 43.31
C ARG A 727 -17.20 -18.12 42.83
N PHE A 728 -17.84 -19.23 42.47
CA PHE A 728 -19.28 -19.30 42.20
C PHE A 728 -19.94 -20.37 43.06
N ALA A 729 -21.10 -20.06 43.63
CA ALA A 729 -21.92 -21.00 44.41
C ALA A 729 -23.32 -21.10 43.79
N PRO A 730 -23.54 -22.04 42.85
CA PRO A 730 -24.82 -22.18 42.17
C PRO A 730 -25.84 -22.93 43.04
N ASP A 731 -27.04 -22.36 43.13
CA ASP A 731 -28.23 -23.00 43.70
C ASP A 731 -29.17 -23.41 42.55
N GLN A 732 -29.21 -24.72 42.29
CA GLN A 732 -30.03 -25.31 41.23
C GLN A 732 -31.54 -25.15 41.48
N SER A 733 -31.96 -25.02 42.73
CA SER A 733 -33.38 -24.95 43.09
C SER A 733 -34.00 -23.59 42.78
N THR A 734 -33.21 -22.53 42.93
CA THR A 734 -33.63 -21.14 42.69
C THR A 734 -33.13 -20.57 41.37
N LYS A 735 -32.28 -21.32 40.64
CA LYS A 735 -31.54 -20.83 39.45
C LYS A 735 -30.83 -19.51 39.74
N ARG A 736 -30.20 -19.43 40.92
CA ARG A 736 -29.35 -18.32 41.34
C ARG A 736 -27.93 -18.80 41.55
N VAL A 737 -26.96 -17.94 41.27
CA VAL A 737 -25.56 -18.24 41.56
C VAL A 737 -24.94 -17.04 42.26
N HIS A 738 -24.35 -17.30 43.43
CA HIS A 738 -23.65 -16.28 44.19
C HIS A 738 -22.19 -16.21 43.71
N VAL A 739 -21.74 -15.04 43.26
CA VAL A 739 -20.35 -14.77 42.87
C VAL A 739 -19.62 -14.04 44.00
N ASP A 740 -18.44 -14.53 44.37
CA ASP A 740 -17.62 -13.93 45.44
C ASP A 740 -16.11 -14.14 45.15
N SER A 741 -15.26 -13.48 45.92
CA SER A 741 -13.81 -13.73 46.00
C SER A 741 -13.07 -13.57 44.67
N LEU A 742 -13.51 -12.62 43.84
CA LEU A 742 -12.77 -12.21 42.65
C LEU A 742 -11.41 -11.60 43.05
N ASN A 743 -10.34 -12.19 42.56
CA ASN A 743 -8.97 -11.75 42.81
C ASN A 743 -8.09 -11.94 41.59
N VAL A 744 -7.21 -10.97 41.35
CA VAL A 744 -6.22 -10.95 40.27
C VAL A 744 -4.89 -10.56 40.89
N ARG A 745 -3.78 -11.19 40.49
CA ARG A 745 -2.47 -10.82 41.05
C ARG A 745 -2.18 -9.33 40.83
N PRO A 746 -1.65 -8.60 41.84
CA PRO A 746 -1.43 -7.16 41.74
C PRO A 746 -0.58 -6.73 40.53
N GLN A 747 0.43 -7.53 40.18
CA GLN A 747 1.38 -7.27 39.09
C GLN A 747 0.73 -7.31 37.71
N ILE A 748 -0.45 -7.91 37.57
CA ILE A 748 -1.16 -8.07 36.31
C ILE A 748 -2.54 -7.40 36.32
N ARG A 749 -2.88 -6.58 37.32
CA ARG A 749 -4.23 -6.01 37.44
C ARG A 749 -4.58 -4.98 36.36
N GLN A 750 -3.59 -4.41 35.67
CA GLN A 750 -3.80 -3.59 34.47
C GLN A 750 -3.90 -4.41 33.17
N SER A 751 -3.91 -5.74 33.28
CA SER A 751 -4.22 -6.64 32.18
C SER A 751 -5.73 -6.79 31.99
N SER A 752 -6.14 -7.18 30.79
CA SER A 752 -7.50 -7.64 30.53
C SER A 752 -7.79 -9.05 31.09
N LEU A 753 -6.81 -9.75 31.70
CA LEU A 753 -6.94 -11.15 32.15
C LEU A 753 -8.06 -11.36 33.16
N GLY A 754 -8.07 -10.58 34.24
CA GLY A 754 -9.08 -10.70 35.29
C GLY A 754 -10.49 -10.36 34.82
N SER A 755 -10.59 -9.35 33.95
CA SER A 755 -11.86 -8.95 33.33
C SER A 755 -12.36 -9.99 32.33
N ALA A 756 -11.47 -10.63 31.58
CA ALA A 756 -11.82 -11.70 30.65
C ALA A 756 -12.31 -12.96 31.39
N LEU A 757 -11.59 -13.41 32.43
CA LEU A 757 -12.01 -14.51 33.30
C LEU A 757 -13.39 -14.24 33.90
N LEU A 758 -13.58 -13.05 34.48
CA LEU A 758 -14.86 -12.66 35.07
C LEU A 758 -15.97 -12.61 34.03
N LYS A 759 -15.74 -11.98 32.87
CA LYS A 759 -16.76 -11.91 31.83
C LYS A 759 -17.16 -13.30 31.33
N ALA A 760 -16.19 -14.14 31.01
CA ALA A 760 -16.43 -15.49 30.49
C ALA A 760 -17.23 -16.36 31.47
N THR A 761 -16.85 -16.33 32.75
CA THR A 761 -17.54 -17.10 33.80
C THR A 761 -18.95 -16.57 34.09
N LEU A 762 -19.14 -15.25 34.11
CA LEU A 762 -20.48 -14.65 34.25
C LEU A 762 -21.38 -14.95 33.05
N ASP A 763 -20.86 -14.83 31.83
CA ASP A 763 -21.63 -15.10 30.61
C ASP A 763 -22.06 -16.57 30.54
N HIS A 764 -21.20 -17.51 30.99
CA HIS A 764 -21.53 -18.92 31.10
C HIS A 764 -22.76 -19.16 32.01
N TYR A 765 -22.76 -18.65 33.24
CA TYR A 765 -23.91 -18.81 34.15
C TYR A 765 -25.16 -18.07 33.66
N SER A 766 -24.98 -16.87 33.07
CA SER A 766 -26.08 -16.09 32.52
C SER A 766 -26.75 -16.79 31.33
N ALA A 767 -25.98 -17.49 30.49
CA ALA A 767 -26.49 -18.29 29.37
C ALA A 767 -27.26 -19.54 29.84
N ASP A 768 -26.84 -20.14 30.95
CA ASP A 768 -27.51 -21.28 31.61
C ASP A 768 -28.79 -20.89 32.37
N GLY A 769 -29.18 -19.61 32.26
CA GLY A 769 -30.42 -19.07 32.83
C GLY A 769 -30.32 -18.68 34.31
N TYR A 770 -29.12 -18.58 34.87
CA TYR A 770 -28.95 -18.17 36.26
C TYR A 770 -29.10 -16.65 36.42
N ILE A 771 -29.76 -16.24 37.51
CA ILE A 771 -29.58 -14.90 38.07
C ILE A 771 -28.28 -14.92 38.88
N ILE A 772 -27.36 -14.02 38.57
CA ILE A 772 -26.07 -13.95 39.25
C ILE A 772 -26.15 -12.84 40.29
N ASP A 773 -25.91 -13.16 41.57
CA ASP A 773 -25.90 -12.17 42.65
C ASP A 773 -24.54 -12.10 43.34
N GLY A 774 -24.24 -10.93 43.89
CA GLY A 774 -22.99 -10.67 44.58
C GLY A 774 -23.07 -9.44 45.48
N GLU A 775 -22.00 -9.18 46.22
CA GLU A 775 -21.88 -8.00 47.07
C GLU A 775 -20.55 -7.30 46.83
N ALA A 776 -20.57 -5.96 46.82
CA ALA A 776 -19.39 -5.16 46.60
C ALA A 776 -19.29 -4.05 47.65
N TYR A 777 -18.07 -3.81 48.13
CA TYR A 777 -17.78 -2.67 48.99
C TYR A 777 -18.06 -1.37 48.23
N THR A 778 -18.79 -0.44 48.84
CA THR A 778 -19.21 0.83 48.20
C THR A 778 -18.05 1.70 47.72
N LYS A 779 -16.86 1.56 48.32
CA LYS A 779 -15.64 2.28 47.90
C LYS A 779 -14.68 1.41 47.07
N ASN A 780 -15.10 0.21 46.65
CA ASN A 780 -14.27 -0.62 45.77
C ASN A 780 -14.12 0.06 44.40
N PRO A 781 -12.88 0.28 43.90
CA PRO A 781 -12.64 0.87 42.58
C PRO A 781 -13.33 0.14 41.42
N MET A 782 -13.53 -1.18 41.53
CA MET A 782 -14.18 -2.02 40.52
C MET A 782 -15.70 -1.91 40.48
N LEU A 783 -16.34 -1.32 41.49
CA LEU A 783 -17.81 -1.24 41.56
C LEU A 783 -18.40 -0.57 40.31
N LYS A 784 -17.75 0.48 39.80
CA LYS A 784 -18.19 1.16 38.56
C LYS A 784 -18.20 0.21 37.37
N HIS A 785 -17.15 -0.60 37.23
CA HIS A 785 -17.01 -1.57 36.13
C HIS A 785 -18.02 -2.70 36.23
N TYR A 786 -18.34 -3.20 37.43
CA TYR A 786 -19.40 -4.20 37.60
C TYR A 786 -20.73 -3.68 37.05
N LEU A 787 -21.05 -2.41 37.31
CA LEU A 787 -22.28 -1.77 36.87
C LEU A 787 -22.30 -1.42 35.37
N SER A 788 -21.16 -0.98 34.79
CA SER A 788 -21.12 -0.54 33.40
C SER A 788 -20.75 -1.63 32.40
N ASP A 789 -19.81 -2.52 32.75
CA ASP A 789 -19.12 -3.38 31.80
C ASP A 789 -19.54 -4.85 31.93
N PHE A 790 -19.99 -5.26 33.12
CA PHE A 790 -20.34 -6.65 33.43
C PHE A 790 -21.85 -6.90 33.60
N GLY A 791 -22.68 -5.88 33.37
CA GLY A 791 -24.14 -6.02 33.35
C GLY A 791 -24.80 -6.22 34.71
N PHE A 792 -24.10 -5.93 35.81
CA PHE A 792 -24.74 -5.89 37.12
C PHE A 792 -25.54 -4.61 37.31
N HIS A 793 -26.60 -4.70 38.12
CA HIS A 793 -27.31 -3.56 38.67
C HIS A 793 -27.37 -3.68 40.18
N GLN A 794 -27.37 -2.54 40.86
CA GLN A 794 -27.52 -2.52 42.30
C GLN A 794 -28.96 -2.87 42.69
N VAL A 795 -29.11 -3.70 43.72
CA VAL A 795 -30.40 -4.12 44.26
C VAL A 795 -30.47 -3.79 45.75
N GLY A 796 -31.48 -3.01 46.12
CA GLY A 796 -31.66 -2.55 47.49
C GLY A 796 -30.72 -1.42 47.92
N GLU A 797 -30.92 -0.99 49.16
CA GLU A 797 -30.11 0.05 49.79
C GLU A 797 -28.77 -0.51 50.28
N PRO A 798 -27.70 0.31 50.30
CA PRO A 798 -26.44 -0.08 50.94
C PRO A 798 -26.66 -0.52 52.39
N TYR A 799 -25.93 -1.54 52.83
CA TYR A 799 -26.01 -2.08 54.19
C TYR A 799 -24.64 -2.14 54.84
N THR A 800 -24.62 -2.09 56.17
CA THR A 800 -23.39 -2.25 56.94
C THR A 800 -22.92 -3.70 56.92
N TYR A 801 -21.68 -3.93 56.50
CA TYR A 801 -21.11 -5.26 56.44
C TYR A 801 -20.89 -5.83 57.85
N PRO A 802 -21.32 -7.07 58.14
CA PRO A 802 -21.27 -7.64 59.49
C PRO A 802 -19.88 -7.53 60.14
N GLY A 803 -19.84 -7.09 61.40
CA GLY A 803 -18.60 -6.91 62.15
C GLY A 803 -17.78 -5.67 61.79
N THR A 804 -18.31 -4.78 60.93
CA THR A 804 -17.64 -3.54 60.50
C THR A 804 -18.58 -2.35 60.47
N GLU A 805 -18.06 -1.15 60.20
CA GLU A 805 -18.85 0.07 59.94
C GLU A 805 -18.92 0.39 58.43
N GLU A 806 -18.43 -0.50 57.58
CA GLU A 806 -18.27 -0.25 56.14
C GLU A 806 -19.52 -0.68 55.37
N LEU A 807 -19.87 0.09 54.34
CA LEU A 807 -21.09 -0.11 53.56
C LEU A 807 -20.84 -0.96 52.32
N PHE A 808 -21.70 -1.95 52.09
CA PHE A 808 -21.73 -2.80 50.90
C PHE A 808 -23.03 -2.59 50.13
N VAL A 809 -22.98 -2.86 48.83
CA VAL A 809 -24.14 -2.90 47.95
C VAL A 809 -24.32 -4.31 47.40
N LYS A 810 -25.57 -4.76 47.30
CA LYS A 810 -25.90 -6.00 46.60
C LYS A 810 -26.03 -5.71 45.12
N LEU A 811 -25.53 -6.63 44.31
CA LEU A 811 -25.52 -6.57 42.86
C LEU A 811 -26.26 -7.79 42.32
N GLU A 812 -27.10 -7.59 41.30
CA GLU A 812 -27.67 -8.68 40.51
C GLU A 812 -27.36 -8.47 39.03
N ARG A 813 -27.15 -9.57 38.32
CA ARG A 813 -27.13 -9.64 36.86
C ARG A 813 -28.22 -10.63 36.43
N LEU A 814 -29.10 -10.17 35.55
CA LEU A 814 -30.20 -10.98 35.04
C LEU A 814 -29.71 -11.92 33.94
N PRO A 815 -30.33 -13.10 33.79
CA PRO A 815 -30.04 -14.01 32.68
C PRO A 815 -30.37 -13.36 31.34
N GLU A 816 -29.71 -13.83 30.27
CA GLU A 816 -29.98 -13.31 28.93
C GLU A 816 -31.36 -13.75 28.43
N VAL A 817 -32.19 -12.79 28.02
CA VAL A 817 -33.52 -13.08 27.46
C VAL A 817 -33.34 -13.67 26.06
N LYS A 818 -33.59 -14.98 25.90
CA LYS A 818 -33.73 -15.61 24.58
C LYS A 818 -34.95 -15.00 23.88
N VAL A 819 -34.73 -14.08 22.95
CA VAL A 819 -35.78 -13.65 22.02
C VAL A 819 -36.06 -14.84 21.10
N GLU A 820 -37.09 -15.62 21.41
CA GLU A 820 -37.67 -16.55 20.45
C GLU A 820 -38.26 -15.74 19.31
N THR A 821 -37.55 -15.69 18.17
CA THR A 821 -38.14 -15.26 16.90
C THR A 821 -39.17 -16.31 16.49
N THR A 822 -40.38 -16.17 17.03
CA THR A 822 -41.57 -16.83 16.49
C THR A 822 -41.87 -16.18 15.14
N SER A 823 -41.76 -16.97 14.10
CA SER A 823 -42.25 -16.65 12.77
C SER A 823 -43.76 -16.41 12.83
N ALA A 824 -44.19 -15.15 12.78
CA ALA A 824 -45.59 -14.82 12.60
C ALA A 824 -45.76 -13.58 11.70
N SER A 825 -46.33 -13.86 10.53
CA SER A 825 -47.35 -13.07 9.85
C SER A 825 -47.01 -11.63 9.42
N SER A 826 -46.98 -11.48 8.11
CA SER A 826 -47.23 -10.26 7.36
C SER A 826 -48.41 -9.44 7.93
N GLU A 827 -48.13 -8.31 8.56
CA GLU A 827 -49.04 -7.17 8.56
C GLU A 827 -48.23 -5.88 8.79
N LYS A 828 -48.26 -4.98 7.80
CA LYS A 828 -47.61 -3.66 7.86
C LYS A 828 -48.31 -2.79 8.91
N PRO A 829 -47.58 -2.12 9.82
CA PRO A 829 -48.13 -0.99 10.57
C PRO A 829 -48.00 0.33 9.78
N PRO A 830 -48.85 1.31 10.08
CA PRO A 830 -49.06 2.50 9.25
C PRO A 830 -47.97 3.56 9.45
N VAL A 831 -47.72 4.30 8.38
CA VAL A 831 -46.87 5.49 8.31
C VAL A 831 -47.47 6.63 9.14
N SER A 832 -46.66 7.27 10.00
CA SER A 832 -46.92 8.60 10.62
C SER A 832 -45.62 9.14 11.28
N PRO A 833 -45.47 10.45 11.53
CA PRO A 833 -44.84 11.40 10.59
C PRO A 833 -43.48 11.96 11.10
N ARG A 834 -42.70 12.51 10.16
CA ARG A 834 -41.41 13.18 10.41
C ARG A 834 -41.46 14.24 11.53
N PRO A 835 -40.45 14.34 12.41
CA PRO A 835 -40.32 15.47 13.32
C PRO A 835 -39.82 16.73 12.60
N LYS A 836 -40.38 17.87 13.00
CA LYS A 836 -40.07 19.22 12.53
C LYS A 836 -38.61 19.60 12.82
N ARG A 837 -37.94 20.12 11.79
CA ARG A 837 -36.61 20.74 11.85
C ARG A 837 -36.71 22.06 12.64
N ALA A 838 -36.10 22.13 13.81
CA ALA A 838 -35.95 23.38 14.56
C ALA A 838 -34.78 24.20 13.99
N GLN A 839 -35.05 25.50 13.83
CA GLN A 839 -34.16 26.53 13.32
C GLN A 839 -32.96 26.76 14.26
N THR A 840 -31.75 26.88 13.70
CA THR A 840 -30.67 27.67 14.29
C THR A 840 -30.34 28.84 13.37
N LYS A 841 -30.29 30.02 13.99
CA LYS A 841 -30.27 31.34 13.37
C LYS A 841 -28.92 31.67 12.74
N ARG A 842 -29.00 32.42 11.64
CA ARG A 842 -27.94 33.23 11.02
C ARG A 842 -27.31 34.20 12.02
N GLY A 843 -26.01 34.40 11.89
CA GLY A 843 -25.26 35.54 12.42
C GLY A 843 -24.03 35.80 11.54
N ALA A 844 -24.25 36.44 10.39
CA ALA A 844 -23.20 36.94 9.52
C ALA A 844 -22.80 38.36 9.94
N SER A 845 -21.54 38.65 9.67
CA SER A 845 -20.73 39.81 9.99
C SER A 845 -21.11 41.12 9.26
N GLY A 846 -20.68 42.23 9.86
CA GLY A 846 -20.55 43.57 9.29
C GLY A 846 -20.52 44.61 10.42
N LYS A 847 -19.66 45.63 10.47
CA LYS A 847 -18.68 46.19 9.53
C LYS A 847 -17.96 47.37 10.27
N PHE A 848 -16.75 47.71 9.83
CA PHE A 848 -16.05 49.01 9.93
C PHE A 848 -15.60 49.62 11.28
N PHE A 849 -14.27 49.82 11.38
CA PHE A 849 -13.66 51.10 11.76
C PHE A 849 -12.28 51.24 11.07
N ARG A 850 -12.04 52.38 10.42
CA ARG A 850 -10.69 52.94 10.17
C ARG A 850 -10.77 54.44 10.46
N PRO A 851 -9.76 55.04 11.11
CA PRO A 851 -9.72 56.48 11.34
C PRO A 851 -8.98 57.22 10.22
N GLN A 852 -9.52 58.41 9.92
CA GLN A 852 -9.03 59.56 9.14
C GLN A 852 -8.70 59.36 7.65
#